data_AF-A0AAE0FSK3-F1
#
_entry.id   AF-A0AAE0FSK3-F1
#
_cell.length_a   1.000
_cell.length_b   1.000
_cell.length_c   1.000
_cell.angle_alpha   90.00
_cell.angle_beta   90.00
_cell.angle_gamma   90.00
#
_symmetry.space_group_name_H-M   'P 1'
#
loop_
_entity.id
_entity.type
_entity.pdbx_description
1 polymer ?
#
loop_
_entity_poly.entity_id
_entity_poly.type
_entity_poly.pdbx_seq_one_letter_code
_entity_poly.pdbx_strand_id
1 'polypeptide(L)'
;MMLYRKISTFLLSTVLAMLSGIHATGRFPEPMVYDSMEVHPIAGKVSHAELESISARVPRGKETLILSYHNLDNPSQGSERGDTSAVAPRRLLETEYTLFFSGYAEGSGNNKLVQLFNPSCTDAALEEYTLQRTINGGDPSEHPLSGTLRAGQLARFCYTGFESFECTEYDTFFSFNGDDALALFHNDVQVDSIGVLGEDPGSGWAVAETAAATKDHTIVRKAEVVGGQVDWSVSAGTSAADSQWVVYLKDDVDVLLCFTTSQACGHEDQELEVCGGGSQPPAPSPPPPTPSPPIAPPSPPLVRQGLLPFPPLPLRPLSAPWPPGTKTVAVVNSTSPTESAVELDSAINTFSIELVEIYGNVQLDSVLPTVTRKLQLQGMGGQHAIDGVYRTQLLVVGRGGNLTLTNLALVNGYASQGGAVAVQVGGRLAVSGCLLSHHYASAQGGAVYLEGGEAVDIVLATTEMHNNSAAQGAGLLHVDDLGGGQLVVQDSYLHDHEGKYSLLVLYGCGAVRISGSSTWRNTATESGALAAWSSCAGGGTLTVEDSVISEHRSSEYGGVLNFAFFEGGSVAFMRSSLVGNSAGLSGGVLGAYSCAELKIVVEDTIMENNTADNQGGVFQLTYGSDSLVVENSSFRYQCPTFAASLCSQPSMRNGSSLWR
;
A
#
# COMPACT_ATOMS: atom_id res chain seq x y z
N MET A 1 25.10 -55.57 -17.62
CA MET A 1 24.86 -55.29 -19.06
C MET A 1 23.37 -55.37 -19.34
N MET A 2 22.63 -54.34 -18.95
CA MET A 2 21.25 -53.96 -19.34
C MET A 2 20.81 -52.83 -18.39
N LEU A 3 21.37 -51.62 -18.59
CA LEU A 3 20.77 -50.34 -18.18
C LEU A 3 21.60 -49.19 -18.80
N TYR A 4 21.79 -49.25 -20.12
CA TYR A 4 22.41 -48.19 -20.91
C TYR A 4 21.51 -47.98 -22.13
N ARG A 5 20.46 -47.15 -21.95
CA ARG A 5 19.65 -46.48 -22.99
C ARG A 5 18.40 -45.88 -22.33
N LYS A 6 18.51 -44.66 -21.78
CA LYS A 6 17.41 -43.65 -21.67
C LYS A 6 17.83 -42.35 -20.94
N ILE A 7 19.05 -41.86 -21.13
CA ILE A 7 19.46 -40.50 -20.70
C ILE A 7 20.22 -39.82 -21.86
N SER A 8 19.61 -39.75 -23.05
CA SER A 8 20.26 -39.11 -24.21
C SER A 8 19.28 -38.39 -25.15
N THR A 9 18.19 -37.84 -24.63
CA THR A 9 17.24 -37.09 -25.46
C THR A 9 16.60 -35.86 -24.81
N PHE A 10 17.05 -35.43 -23.63
CA PHE A 10 16.45 -34.26 -22.96
C PHE A 10 17.38 -33.05 -22.79
N LEU A 11 18.62 -33.13 -23.25
CA LEU A 11 19.62 -32.05 -23.10
C LEU A 11 20.09 -31.46 -24.44
N LEU A 12 19.49 -31.83 -25.57
CA LEU A 12 19.89 -31.35 -26.90
C LEU A 12 18.82 -30.52 -27.63
N SER A 13 17.62 -30.31 -27.07
CA SER A 13 16.59 -29.48 -27.70
C SER A 13 16.50 -28.05 -27.16
N THR A 14 17.09 -27.76 -26.00
CA THR A 14 17.07 -26.42 -25.39
C THR A 14 18.23 -25.52 -25.80
N VAL A 15 19.25 -26.07 -26.48
CA VAL A 15 20.45 -25.31 -26.89
C VAL A 15 20.43 -24.94 -28.38
N LEU A 16 19.50 -25.46 -29.19
CA LEU A 16 19.42 -25.19 -30.64
C LEU A 16 18.35 -24.18 -31.07
N ALA A 17 17.66 -23.51 -30.14
CA ALA A 17 16.68 -22.46 -30.45
C ALA A 17 17.19 -21.03 -30.17
N MET A 18 18.41 -20.86 -29.63
CA MET A 18 19.04 -19.54 -29.46
C MET A 18 20.02 -19.16 -30.58
N LEU A 19 20.06 -19.92 -31.68
CA LEU A 19 20.95 -19.65 -32.82
C LEU A 19 20.20 -19.77 -34.16
N SER A 20 19.19 -18.95 -34.38
CA SER A 20 18.73 -18.65 -35.73
C SER A 20 18.04 -17.29 -35.81
N GLY A 21 18.81 -16.26 -36.14
CA GLY A 21 18.28 -14.96 -36.52
C GLY A 21 19.17 -13.81 -36.09
N ILE A 22 20.34 -13.66 -36.70
CA ILE A 22 21.01 -12.38 -37.03
C ILE A 22 22.15 -12.72 -38.01
N HIS A 23 21.90 -12.49 -39.30
CA HIS A 23 22.88 -11.91 -40.23
C HIS A 23 22.49 -10.42 -40.28
N ALA A 24 23.35 -9.39 -40.22
CA ALA A 24 24.72 -9.30 -40.67
C ALA A 24 25.48 -8.12 -39.99
N THR A 25 26.80 -8.22 -40.04
CA THR A 25 27.87 -7.20 -39.93
C THR A 25 28.20 -6.53 -38.57
N GLY A 26 29.32 -6.98 -37.96
CA GLY A 26 30.40 -6.04 -37.59
C GLY A 26 31.00 -6.06 -36.16
N ARG A 27 31.87 -7.05 -35.87
CA ARG A 27 33.02 -7.06 -34.90
C ARG A 27 32.81 -6.74 -33.40
N PHE A 28 33.04 -7.75 -32.54
CA PHE A 28 33.57 -7.62 -31.15
C PHE A 28 34.49 -8.83 -30.79
N PRO A 29 35.39 -8.70 -29.79
CA PRO A 29 36.46 -9.66 -29.47
C PRO A 29 36.03 -10.80 -28.50
N GLU A 30 36.94 -11.77 -28.31
CA GLU A 30 36.82 -13.14 -27.78
C GLU A 30 36.11 -13.38 -26.41
N PRO A 31 35.55 -14.59 -26.14
CA PRO A 31 34.78 -14.90 -24.93
C PRO A 31 35.63 -15.40 -23.75
N MET A 32 35.25 -15.00 -22.52
CA MET A 32 35.70 -15.59 -21.26
C MET A 32 34.84 -16.80 -20.86
N VAL A 33 35.50 -17.88 -20.44
CA VAL A 33 34.90 -19.14 -19.96
C VAL A 33 34.61 -19.04 -18.45
N TYR A 34 33.43 -19.47 -17.99
CA TYR A 34 33.11 -19.66 -16.57
C TYR A 34 33.20 -21.14 -16.20
N ASP A 35 33.95 -21.46 -15.12
CA ASP A 35 34.22 -22.81 -14.60
C ASP A 35 33.30 -23.18 -13.41
N SER A 36 33.11 -24.49 -13.20
CA SER A 36 32.13 -25.19 -12.34
C SER A 36 32.26 -25.06 -10.80
N MET A 37 31.14 -25.27 -10.10
CA MET A 37 30.96 -25.33 -8.63
C MET A 37 31.24 -26.75 -8.06
N GLU A 38 31.92 -26.86 -6.92
CA GLU A 38 32.22 -28.13 -6.21
C GLU A 38 31.44 -28.24 -4.88
N VAL A 39 31.00 -29.45 -4.49
CA VAL A 39 30.20 -29.73 -3.28
C VAL A 39 30.87 -30.83 -2.43
N HIS A 40 31.02 -30.60 -1.12
CA HIS A 40 31.59 -31.55 -0.16
C HIS A 40 30.57 -31.93 0.94
N PRO A 41 30.09 -33.18 1.00
CA PRO A 41 29.19 -33.63 2.08
C PRO A 41 29.97 -34.04 3.34
N ILE A 42 29.48 -33.65 4.52
CA ILE A 42 30.02 -34.06 5.83
C ILE A 42 28.87 -34.70 6.64
N ALA A 43 29.14 -35.85 7.26
CA ALA A 43 28.16 -36.56 8.08
C ALA A 43 28.52 -36.47 9.58
N GLY A 44 27.61 -35.92 10.39
CA GLY A 44 27.72 -35.86 11.86
C GLY A 44 27.83 -34.44 12.44
N LYS A 45 27.69 -34.31 13.77
CA LYS A 45 27.84 -33.02 14.48
C LYS A 45 29.28 -32.52 14.31
N VAL A 46 29.46 -31.38 13.65
CA VAL A 46 30.77 -30.73 13.46
C VAL A 46 30.94 -29.64 14.52
N SER A 47 32.10 -29.61 15.19
CA SER A 47 32.41 -28.56 16.16
C SER A 47 32.79 -27.24 15.46
N HIS A 48 32.60 -26.09 16.12
CA HIS A 48 32.91 -24.78 15.53
C HIS A 48 34.39 -24.65 15.09
N ALA A 49 35.31 -25.28 15.83
CA ALA A 49 36.73 -25.30 15.49
C ALA A 49 37.05 -26.14 14.23
N GLU A 50 36.26 -27.17 13.92
CA GLU A 50 36.44 -27.97 12.69
C GLU A 50 35.96 -27.21 11.44
N LEU A 51 34.88 -26.44 11.56
CA LEU A 51 34.38 -25.56 10.51
C LEU A 51 35.40 -24.47 10.12
N GLU A 52 36.08 -23.88 11.09
CA GLU A 52 37.15 -22.89 10.82
C GLU A 52 38.36 -23.53 10.11
N SER A 53 38.74 -24.77 10.46
CA SER A 53 39.86 -25.46 9.79
C SER A 53 39.55 -25.82 8.33
N ILE A 54 38.27 -26.08 8.02
CA ILE A 54 37.80 -26.38 6.66
C ILE A 54 37.72 -25.10 5.83
N SER A 55 37.20 -24.01 6.42
CA SER A 55 37.19 -22.68 5.80
C SER A 55 38.60 -22.18 5.43
N ALA A 56 39.61 -22.46 6.27
CA ALA A 56 40.99 -22.06 6.04
C ALA A 56 41.69 -22.80 4.88
N ARG A 57 41.14 -23.92 4.38
CA ARG A 57 41.70 -24.71 3.27
C ARG A 57 41.13 -24.35 1.90
N VAL A 58 40.15 -23.45 1.84
CA VAL A 58 39.50 -23.02 0.58
C VAL A 58 40.27 -21.82 -0.03
N PRO A 59 40.73 -21.89 -1.29
CA PRO A 59 41.37 -20.75 -1.95
C PRO A 59 40.39 -19.56 -2.12
N ARG A 60 40.82 -18.34 -1.84
CA ARG A 60 39.98 -17.13 -1.96
C ARG A 60 39.54 -16.91 -3.42
N GLY A 61 38.23 -16.77 -3.63
CA GLY A 61 37.62 -16.40 -4.92
C GLY A 61 36.54 -17.34 -5.47
N LYS A 62 36.09 -18.34 -4.70
CA LYS A 62 34.96 -19.21 -5.08
C LYS A 62 33.95 -19.33 -3.94
N GLU A 63 32.65 -19.34 -4.27
CA GLU A 63 31.56 -19.60 -3.32
C GLU A 63 31.51 -21.09 -2.98
N THR A 64 31.32 -21.43 -1.70
CA THR A 64 31.21 -22.83 -1.24
C THR A 64 30.05 -22.95 -0.24
N LEU A 65 29.15 -23.91 -0.48
CA LEU A 65 28.01 -24.22 0.38
C LEU A 65 28.36 -25.42 1.28
N ILE A 66 28.28 -25.26 2.61
CA ILE A 66 28.48 -26.34 3.59
C ILE A 66 27.14 -26.60 4.29
N LEU A 67 26.64 -27.83 4.24
CA LEU A 67 25.37 -28.24 4.85
C LEU A 67 25.64 -29.11 6.09
N SER A 68 24.98 -28.80 7.22
CA SER A 68 24.99 -29.61 8.45
C SER A 68 23.55 -29.95 8.86
N TYR A 69 23.28 -31.22 9.17
CA TYR A 69 21.97 -31.71 9.60
C TYR A 69 21.89 -31.83 11.14
N HIS A 70 20.78 -31.39 11.73
CA HIS A 70 20.39 -31.68 13.11
C HIS A 70 19.04 -32.42 13.09
N ASN A 71 19.00 -33.64 13.64
CA ASN A 71 17.78 -34.42 13.85
C ASN A 71 17.24 -34.16 15.26
N LEU A 72 15.92 -33.97 15.40
CA LEU A 72 15.19 -34.10 16.66
C LEU A 72 14.23 -35.30 16.55
N ASP A 73 14.33 -36.19 17.53
CA ASP A 73 13.63 -37.46 17.66
C ASP A 73 12.14 -37.27 18.08
N ASN A 74 11.19 -37.99 17.47
CA ASN A 74 10.50 -39.17 18.05
C ASN A 74 9.39 -39.72 17.07
N PRO A 75 9.05 -41.03 17.10
CA PRO A 75 8.38 -41.76 16.02
C PRO A 75 6.90 -42.08 16.28
N SER A 76 6.10 -42.31 15.21
CA SER A 76 5.38 -43.58 14.96
C SER A 76 4.36 -43.50 13.79
N GLN A 77 4.52 -44.42 12.82
CA GLN A 77 3.50 -45.08 11.96
C GLN A 77 2.63 -44.16 11.04
N GLY A 78 2.58 -44.26 9.71
CA GLY A 78 3.13 -45.14 8.68
C GLY A 78 2.41 -44.87 7.33
N SER A 79 3.09 -45.08 6.19
CA SER A 79 2.56 -45.21 4.80
C SER A 79 1.93 -43.93 4.18
N GLU A 80 2.24 -43.42 2.98
CA GLU A 80 2.99 -43.83 1.79
C GLU A 80 3.20 -42.58 0.89
N ARG A 81 4.16 -42.62 -0.05
CA ARG A 81 4.44 -41.70 -1.17
C ARG A 81 4.84 -40.24 -0.85
N GLY A 82 6.17 -40.03 -0.76
CA GLY A 82 6.79 -38.71 -0.71
C GLY A 82 7.23 -38.21 -2.10
N ASP A 83 6.48 -37.23 -2.60
CA ASP A 83 6.83 -36.30 -3.66
C ASP A 83 7.95 -35.37 -3.16
N THR A 84 9.11 -35.33 -3.83
CA THR A 84 10.23 -34.49 -3.41
C THR A 84 10.30 -33.22 -4.25
N SER A 85 9.49 -32.24 -3.87
CA SER A 85 9.80 -30.81 -4.06
C SER A 85 8.96 -29.95 -3.10
N ALA A 86 9.01 -30.25 -1.80
CA ALA A 86 8.56 -29.30 -0.77
C ALA A 86 9.76 -28.42 -0.41
N VAL A 87 9.83 -27.24 -1.05
CA VAL A 87 10.58 -26.11 -0.50
C VAL A 87 9.90 -25.79 0.84
N ALA A 88 10.62 -25.93 1.95
CA ALA A 88 10.11 -25.53 3.25
C ALA A 88 9.61 -24.08 3.17
N PRO A 89 8.41 -23.76 3.71
CA PRO A 89 7.93 -22.39 3.71
C PRO A 89 9.00 -21.52 4.37
N ARG A 90 9.43 -20.47 3.65
CA ARG A 90 10.21 -19.40 4.23
C ARG A 90 9.43 -18.92 5.46
N ARG A 91 10.05 -19.03 6.63
CA ARG A 91 9.56 -18.45 7.88
C ARG A 91 9.36 -16.95 7.63
N LEU A 92 8.11 -16.56 7.40
CA LEU A 92 7.66 -15.18 7.51
C LEU A 92 8.07 -14.72 8.92
N LEU A 93 8.50 -13.47 9.05
CA LEU A 93 8.48 -12.85 10.38
C LEU A 93 7.01 -12.85 10.81
N GLU A 94 6.64 -13.76 11.72
CA GLU A 94 5.34 -13.74 12.37
C GLU A 94 5.25 -12.43 13.14
N THR A 95 4.48 -11.47 12.65
CA THR A 95 3.86 -10.47 13.51
C THR A 95 2.91 -11.25 14.41
N GLU A 96 3.26 -11.40 15.69
CA GLU A 96 2.35 -11.99 16.66
C GLU A 96 1.15 -11.05 16.84
N TYR A 97 -0.03 -11.51 16.43
CA TYR A 97 -1.29 -10.83 16.68
C TYR A 97 -1.71 -11.10 18.13
N THR A 98 -1.64 -10.09 18.98
CA THR A 98 -2.08 -10.16 20.39
C THR A 98 -3.51 -9.66 20.54
N LEU A 99 -4.15 -9.99 21.67
CA LEU A 99 -5.45 -9.40 22.02
C LEU A 99 -5.37 -7.87 22.09
N PHE A 100 -6.47 -7.19 21.82
CA PHE A 100 -6.59 -5.72 21.95
C PHE A 100 -8.00 -5.29 22.37
N PHE A 101 -8.14 -4.06 22.86
CA PHE A 101 -9.42 -3.46 23.21
C PHE A 101 -10.22 -3.14 21.95
N SER A 102 -11.34 -3.82 21.73
CA SER A 102 -12.27 -3.53 20.65
C SER A 102 -13.40 -2.57 21.06
N GLY A 103 -13.62 -2.36 22.35
CA GLY A 103 -14.69 -1.50 22.84
C GLY A 103 -14.56 -1.13 24.31
N TYR A 104 -15.15 0.01 24.68
CA TYR A 104 -15.22 0.53 26.04
C TYR A 104 -16.54 1.29 26.22
N ALA A 105 -17.15 1.17 27.39
CA ALA A 105 -18.39 1.89 27.72
C ALA A 105 -18.37 2.44 29.14
N GLU A 106 -18.58 3.75 29.28
CA GLU A 106 -18.91 4.44 30.52
C GLU A 106 -20.37 4.90 30.41
N GLY A 107 -21.29 4.02 30.80
CA GLY A 107 -22.73 4.24 30.75
C GLY A 107 -23.32 4.77 32.05
N SER A 108 -24.65 4.81 32.15
CA SER A 108 -25.37 5.24 33.34
C SER A 108 -25.18 4.28 34.51
N GLY A 109 -24.99 4.84 35.70
CA GLY A 109 -24.81 4.05 36.92
C GLY A 109 -23.65 3.07 36.80
N ASN A 110 -23.94 1.79 37.00
CA ASN A 110 -22.94 0.70 36.98
C ASN A 110 -22.69 0.11 35.59
N ASN A 111 -23.24 0.70 34.51
CA ASN A 111 -23.04 0.21 33.16
C ASN A 111 -21.61 0.52 32.67
N LYS A 112 -20.63 -0.24 33.14
CA LYS A 112 -19.21 -0.09 32.77
C LYS A 112 -18.68 -1.38 32.18
N LEU A 113 -17.96 -1.28 31.06
CA LEU A 113 -17.41 -2.43 30.36
C LEU A 113 -16.17 -2.12 29.52
N VAL A 114 -15.27 -3.10 29.42
CA VAL A 114 -14.26 -3.21 28.36
C VAL A 114 -14.48 -4.48 27.54
N GLN A 115 -14.21 -4.41 26.25
CA GLN A 115 -14.30 -5.52 25.32
C GLN A 115 -12.93 -5.80 24.71
N LEU A 116 -12.49 -7.06 24.75
CA LEU A 116 -11.28 -7.54 24.10
C LEU A 116 -11.63 -8.37 22.87
N PHE A 117 -10.81 -8.29 21.83
CA PHE A 117 -10.92 -9.11 20.63
C PHE A 117 -9.65 -9.94 20.41
N ASN A 118 -9.83 -11.16 19.92
CA ASN A 118 -8.73 -12.01 19.45
C ASN A 118 -8.58 -11.95 17.92
N PRO A 119 -7.64 -11.15 17.38
CA PRO A 119 -7.41 -11.10 15.93
C PRO A 119 -6.62 -12.29 15.39
N SER A 120 -6.01 -13.11 16.24
CA SER A 120 -5.12 -14.18 15.81
C SER A 120 -5.85 -15.36 15.18
N CYS A 121 -5.08 -16.24 14.54
CA CYS A 121 -5.60 -17.48 13.96
C CYS A 121 -5.72 -18.63 14.96
N THR A 122 -5.47 -18.37 16.24
CA THR A 122 -5.39 -19.39 17.29
C THR A 122 -6.12 -18.93 18.54
N ASP A 123 -6.57 -19.89 19.34
CA ASP A 123 -7.14 -19.59 20.64
C ASP A 123 -6.07 -18.95 21.55
N ALA A 124 -6.42 -17.84 22.19
CA ALA A 124 -5.56 -17.16 23.15
C ALA A 124 -5.86 -17.67 24.56
N ALA A 125 -4.81 -18.05 25.29
CA ALA A 125 -4.89 -18.31 26.72
C ALA A 125 -4.93 -16.96 27.46
N LEU A 126 -6.05 -16.67 28.12
CA LEU A 126 -6.22 -15.38 28.81
C LEU A 126 -5.32 -15.28 30.04
N GLU A 127 -4.83 -16.40 30.59
CA GLU A 127 -3.86 -16.41 31.69
C GLU A 127 -2.52 -15.75 31.32
N GLU A 128 -2.22 -15.59 30.03
CA GLU A 128 -1.05 -14.86 29.55
C GLU A 128 -1.27 -13.35 29.52
N TYR A 129 -2.51 -12.90 29.75
CA TYR A 129 -2.92 -11.51 29.67
C TYR A 129 -3.30 -10.93 31.04
N THR A 130 -2.91 -9.68 31.27
CA THR A 130 -3.25 -8.93 32.49
C THR A 130 -3.74 -7.54 32.09
N LEU A 131 -4.84 -7.10 32.69
CA LEU A 131 -5.28 -5.71 32.59
C LEU A 131 -4.67 -4.90 33.72
N GLN A 132 -4.24 -3.68 33.41
CA GLN A 132 -3.87 -2.69 34.41
C GLN A 132 -4.79 -1.49 34.35
N ARG A 133 -5.11 -0.93 35.51
CA ARG A 133 -5.90 0.30 35.65
C ARG A 133 -5.23 1.27 36.62
N THR A 134 -5.14 2.54 36.24
CA THR A 134 -4.79 3.64 37.15
C THR A 134 -6.02 4.51 37.38
N ILE A 135 -6.37 4.71 38.66
CA ILE A 135 -7.50 5.53 39.05
C ILE A 135 -7.05 6.98 39.16
N ASN A 136 -7.57 7.88 38.32
CA ASN A 136 -7.25 9.32 38.30
C ASN A 136 -5.74 9.62 38.42
N GLY A 137 -4.93 9.01 37.55
CA GLY A 137 -3.46 9.16 37.55
C GLY A 137 -2.71 8.56 38.75
N GLY A 138 -3.37 7.72 39.56
CA GLY A 138 -2.76 7.00 40.68
C GLY A 138 -1.89 5.81 40.26
N ASP A 139 -1.47 5.01 41.25
CA ASP A 139 -0.67 3.80 41.01
C ASP A 139 -1.47 2.71 40.26
N PRO A 140 -0.83 1.92 39.39
CA PRO A 140 -1.51 0.88 38.63
C PRO A 140 -1.94 -0.28 39.55
N SER A 141 -3.17 -0.73 39.33
CA SER A 141 -3.73 -1.97 39.87
C SER A 141 -3.82 -3.01 38.76
N GLU A 142 -3.54 -4.28 39.07
CA GLU A 142 -3.54 -5.38 38.10
C GLU A 142 -4.77 -6.28 38.26
N HIS A 143 -5.26 -6.79 37.14
CA HIS A 143 -6.33 -7.78 37.06
C HIS A 143 -5.92 -8.89 36.07
N PRO A 144 -5.43 -10.04 36.57
CA PRO A 144 -5.06 -11.15 35.71
C PRO A 144 -6.31 -11.76 35.08
N LEU A 145 -6.25 -12.07 33.78
CA LEU A 145 -7.36 -12.70 33.07
C LEU A 145 -7.26 -14.23 33.16
N SER A 146 -8.35 -14.93 32.88
CA SER A 146 -8.37 -16.39 32.88
C SER A 146 -9.38 -16.95 31.87
N GLY A 147 -9.14 -18.19 31.44
CA GLY A 147 -9.93 -18.87 30.43
C GLY A 147 -9.29 -18.82 29.04
N THR A 148 -10.08 -19.14 28.03
CA THR A 148 -9.62 -19.20 26.64
C THR A 148 -10.51 -18.34 25.78
N LEU A 149 -9.92 -17.39 25.05
CA LEU A 149 -10.62 -16.60 24.06
C LEU A 149 -10.30 -17.14 22.67
N ARG A 150 -11.30 -17.71 22.01
CA ARG A 150 -11.09 -18.35 20.69
C ARG A 150 -10.69 -17.33 19.64
N ALA A 151 -10.01 -17.80 18.60
CA ALA A 151 -9.71 -17.01 17.41
C ALA A 151 -10.96 -16.28 16.90
N GLY A 152 -10.84 -15.00 16.57
CA GLY A 152 -11.93 -14.17 16.04
C GLY A 152 -13.08 -13.89 17.01
N GLN A 153 -12.96 -14.21 18.31
CA GLN A 153 -14.01 -13.97 19.29
C GLN A 153 -13.76 -12.74 20.17
N LEU A 154 -14.85 -12.29 20.81
CA LEU A 154 -14.88 -11.17 21.76
C LEU A 154 -15.03 -11.69 23.19
N ALA A 155 -14.33 -11.06 24.13
CA ALA A 155 -14.57 -11.21 25.57
C ALA A 155 -15.02 -9.86 26.15
N ARG A 156 -15.96 -9.89 27.09
CA ARG A 156 -16.54 -8.67 27.70
C ARG A 156 -16.36 -8.72 29.21
N PHE A 157 -15.74 -7.71 29.76
CA PHE A 157 -15.47 -7.62 31.19
C PHE A 157 -16.19 -6.42 31.77
N CYS A 158 -17.01 -6.66 32.79
CA CYS A 158 -18.03 -5.73 33.22
C CYS A 158 -17.91 -5.38 34.70
N TYR A 159 -18.38 -4.19 35.05
CA TYR A 159 -18.60 -3.86 36.43
C TYR A 159 -19.84 -4.56 36.99
N THR A 160 -19.87 -4.77 38.30
CA THR A 160 -20.97 -5.44 38.98
C THR A 160 -22.29 -4.70 38.75
N GLY A 161 -23.30 -5.41 38.22
CA GLY A 161 -24.63 -4.85 37.93
C GLY A 161 -24.85 -4.40 36.49
N PHE A 162 -23.95 -4.73 35.55
CA PHE A 162 -24.19 -4.58 34.12
C PHE A 162 -25.19 -5.65 33.63
N GLU A 163 -26.34 -5.22 33.10
CA GLU A 163 -27.45 -6.12 32.72
C GLU A 163 -27.74 -6.17 31.21
N SER A 164 -27.10 -5.33 30.38
CA SER A 164 -27.48 -5.18 28.96
C SER A 164 -27.12 -6.39 28.08
N PHE A 165 -26.10 -7.17 28.42
CA PHE A 165 -25.73 -8.42 27.75
C PHE A 165 -24.79 -9.27 28.62
N GLU A 166 -24.47 -10.48 28.15
CA GLU A 166 -23.59 -11.42 28.85
C GLU A 166 -22.14 -10.94 28.88
N CYS A 167 -21.58 -10.91 30.08
CA CYS A 167 -20.17 -10.62 30.34
C CYS A 167 -19.40 -11.91 30.61
N THR A 168 -18.18 -11.99 30.08
CA THR A 168 -17.19 -13.02 30.39
C THR A 168 -16.85 -13.03 31.88
N GLU A 169 -16.76 -11.84 32.48
CA GLU A 169 -16.45 -11.66 33.89
C GLU A 169 -17.13 -10.41 34.46
N TYR A 170 -17.48 -10.48 35.75
CA TYR A 170 -17.89 -9.34 36.55
C TYR A 170 -16.90 -9.10 37.69
N ASP A 171 -16.29 -7.92 37.74
CA ASP A 171 -15.40 -7.54 38.84
C ASP A 171 -15.50 -6.04 39.16
N THR A 172 -15.19 -5.67 40.40
CA THR A 172 -15.05 -4.27 40.83
C THR A 172 -13.90 -3.52 40.16
N PHE A 173 -12.92 -4.22 39.58
CA PHE A 173 -11.85 -3.66 38.78
C PHE A 173 -12.37 -2.82 37.60
N PHE A 174 -13.55 -3.12 37.07
CA PHE A 174 -14.14 -2.39 35.94
C PHE A 174 -14.96 -1.16 36.37
N SER A 175 -14.82 -0.69 37.61
CA SER A 175 -15.56 0.46 38.17
C SER A 175 -15.06 1.84 37.73
N PHE A 176 -14.62 1.99 36.48
CA PHE A 176 -14.04 3.24 35.97
C PHE A 176 -15.09 4.31 35.68
N ASN A 177 -14.68 5.58 35.70
CA ASN A 177 -15.55 6.76 35.58
C ASN A 177 -15.09 7.80 34.54
N GLY A 178 -14.27 7.35 33.59
CA GLY A 178 -13.89 8.08 32.38
C GLY A 178 -12.51 8.71 32.40
N ASP A 179 -12.01 9.14 33.55
CA ASP A 179 -10.66 9.67 33.78
C ASP A 179 -9.62 8.61 34.19
N ASP A 180 -10.06 7.36 34.42
CA ASP A 180 -9.17 6.22 34.61
C ASP A 180 -8.49 5.80 33.30
N ALA A 181 -7.24 5.33 33.39
CA ALA A 181 -6.55 4.71 32.26
C ALA A 181 -6.54 3.18 32.41
N LEU A 182 -6.58 2.49 31.28
CA LEU A 182 -6.55 1.03 31.15
C LEU A 182 -5.44 0.63 30.18
N ALA A 183 -4.72 -0.45 30.48
CA ALA A 183 -3.74 -1.02 29.59
C ALA A 183 -3.83 -2.55 29.59
N LEU A 184 -3.56 -3.16 28.44
CA LEU A 184 -3.52 -4.60 28.29
C LEU A 184 -2.08 -5.04 28.15
N PHE A 185 -1.69 -6.05 28.93
CA PHE A 185 -0.37 -6.67 28.90
C PHE A 185 -0.48 -8.13 28.46
N HIS A 186 0.47 -8.59 27.64
CA HIS A 186 0.70 -9.98 27.28
C HIS A 186 2.11 -10.35 27.74
N ASN A 187 2.24 -11.33 28.65
CA ASN A 187 3.55 -11.73 29.20
C ASN A 187 4.43 -10.54 29.65
N ASP A 188 3.86 -9.65 30.47
CA ASP A 188 4.48 -8.43 31.00
C ASP A 188 4.83 -7.33 29.98
N VAL A 189 4.43 -7.49 28.71
CA VAL A 189 4.59 -6.47 27.65
C VAL A 189 3.27 -5.79 27.37
N GLN A 190 3.22 -4.46 27.43
CA GLN A 190 2.01 -3.71 27.07
C GLN A 190 1.72 -3.86 25.57
N VAL A 191 0.48 -4.20 25.23
CA VAL A 191 0.03 -4.44 23.84
C VAL A 191 -1.07 -3.49 23.39
N ASP A 192 -1.84 -2.90 24.31
CA ASP A 192 -2.88 -1.91 23.98
C ASP A 192 -3.19 -0.97 25.16
N SER A 193 -3.86 0.15 24.89
CA SER A 193 -4.21 1.15 25.91
C SER A 193 -5.53 1.90 25.63
N ILE A 194 -6.18 2.31 26.71
CA ILE A 194 -7.21 3.35 26.75
C ILE A 194 -6.78 4.36 27.81
N GLY A 195 -6.29 5.52 27.37
CA GLY A 195 -5.59 6.46 28.24
C GLY A 195 -4.13 6.11 28.49
N VAL A 196 -3.46 6.91 29.32
CA VAL A 196 -2.05 6.74 29.70
C VAL A 196 -1.98 6.40 31.18
N LEU A 197 -1.38 5.24 31.52
CA LEU A 197 -1.22 4.83 32.91
C LEU A 197 -0.43 5.89 33.70
N GLY A 198 -0.98 6.28 34.86
CA GLY A 198 -0.36 7.24 35.78
C GLY A 198 -0.63 8.70 35.42
N GLU A 199 -1.44 8.97 34.40
CA GLU A 199 -1.91 10.29 34.03
C GLU A 199 -3.41 10.46 34.30
N ASP A 200 -3.83 11.72 34.53
CA ASP A 200 -5.23 12.11 34.76
C ASP A 200 -5.64 13.16 33.71
N PRO A 201 -6.59 12.85 32.81
CA PRO A 201 -7.09 13.79 31.79
C PRO A 201 -8.11 14.80 32.36
N GLY A 202 -8.44 14.70 33.66
CA GLY A 202 -9.29 15.60 34.41
C GLY A 202 -10.77 15.26 34.38
N SER A 203 -11.37 15.03 33.22
CA SER A 203 -12.80 14.62 33.13
C SER A 203 -13.04 13.38 32.29
N GLY A 204 -12.13 13.10 31.36
CA GLY A 204 -12.16 11.95 30.49
C GLY A 204 -11.18 12.17 29.35
N TRP A 205 -10.72 11.09 28.76
CA TRP A 205 -9.79 11.11 27.64
C TRP A 205 -10.48 11.62 26.38
N ALA A 206 -9.82 12.49 25.66
CA ALA A 206 -10.28 12.91 24.34
C ALA A 206 -10.13 11.76 23.34
N VAL A 207 -11.09 11.63 22.43
CA VAL A 207 -11.06 10.67 21.31
C VAL A 207 -11.67 11.35 20.10
N ALA A 208 -10.97 11.33 18.96
CA ALA A 208 -11.34 12.09 17.78
C ALA A 208 -11.57 13.57 18.15
N GLU A 209 -12.73 14.12 17.76
CA GLU A 209 -13.12 15.50 18.04
C GLU A 209 -13.85 15.66 19.39
N THR A 210 -14.03 14.57 20.16
CA THR A 210 -14.79 14.58 21.43
C THR A 210 -13.84 14.70 22.61
N ALA A 211 -13.86 15.85 23.30
CA ALA A 211 -12.86 16.22 24.31
C ALA A 211 -12.82 15.35 25.59
N ALA A 212 -13.86 14.58 25.91
CA ALA A 212 -13.92 13.68 27.07
C ALA A 212 -14.71 12.41 26.72
N ALA A 213 -14.35 11.76 25.61
CA ALA A 213 -15.10 10.66 25.01
C ALA A 213 -15.05 9.35 25.79
N THR A 214 -14.21 9.19 26.82
CA THR A 214 -14.27 8.03 27.73
C THR A 214 -15.22 8.24 28.91
N LYS A 215 -15.80 9.44 29.06
CA LYS A 215 -16.83 9.73 30.05
C LYS A 215 -18.18 9.89 29.38
N ASP A 216 -19.19 9.23 29.90
CA ASP A 216 -20.59 9.26 29.48
C ASP A 216 -20.76 8.88 27.99
N HIS A 217 -19.98 7.91 27.50
CA HIS A 217 -20.00 7.47 26.10
C HIS A 217 -19.64 5.99 25.97
N THR A 218 -20.01 5.43 24.83
CA THR A 218 -19.52 4.14 24.34
C THR A 218 -18.56 4.40 23.19
N ILE A 219 -17.35 3.83 23.22
CA ILE A 219 -16.39 3.89 22.11
C ILE A 219 -16.11 2.48 21.58
N VAL A 220 -16.04 2.35 20.26
CA VAL A 220 -15.78 1.08 19.58
C VAL A 220 -14.64 1.26 18.60
N ARG A 221 -13.70 0.32 18.55
CA ARG A 221 -12.64 0.32 17.54
C ARG A 221 -13.24 0.26 16.15
N LYS A 222 -12.65 1.00 15.22
CA LYS A 222 -12.99 0.87 13.80
C LYS A 222 -12.61 -0.53 13.30
N ALA A 223 -13.39 -1.04 12.35
CA ALA A 223 -13.21 -2.38 11.77
C ALA A 223 -11.85 -2.61 11.08
N GLU A 224 -11.16 -1.52 10.73
CA GLU A 224 -9.83 -1.50 10.12
C GLU A 224 -8.68 -1.65 11.13
N VAL A 225 -8.97 -1.59 12.43
CA VAL A 225 -7.96 -1.79 13.49
C VAL A 225 -7.81 -3.29 13.74
N VAL A 226 -6.60 -3.81 13.48
CA VAL A 226 -6.32 -5.25 13.47
C VAL A 226 -5.28 -5.67 14.52
N GLY A 227 -4.89 -4.75 15.39
CA GLY A 227 -3.97 -4.98 16.50
C GLY A 227 -4.01 -3.81 17.48
N GLY A 228 -3.46 -4.03 18.67
CA GLY A 228 -3.42 -3.01 19.73
C GLY A 228 -2.51 -1.82 19.41
N GLN A 229 -2.72 -0.73 20.16
CA GLN A 229 -1.87 0.46 20.14
C GLN A 229 -1.51 0.89 21.56
N VAL A 230 -0.21 0.84 21.86
CA VAL A 230 0.33 1.23 23.17
C VAL A 230 0.39 2.75 23.36
N ASP A 231 0.44 3.51 22.26
CA ASP A 231 0.40 4.98 22.30
C ASP A 231 -1.05 5.44 22.19
N TRP A 232 -1.62 5.84 23.34
CA TRP A 232 -2.99 6.33 23.40
C TRP A 232 -3.22 7.56 22.51
N SER A 233 -2.23 8.44 22.33
CA SER A 233 -2.42 9.64 21.51
C SER A 233 -2.62 9.29 20.03
N VAL A 234 -1.92 8.27 19.55
CA VAL A 234 -2.11 7.70 18.19
C VAL A 234 -3.44 6.99 18.08
N SER A 235 -3.81 6.20 19.09
CA SER A 235 -5.08 5.46 19.12
C SER A 235 -6.31 6.38 19.17
N ALA A 236 -6.27 7.39 20.03
CA ALA A 236 -7.34 8.34 20.24
C ALA A 236 -7.56 9.25 19.03
N GLY A 237 -6.48 9.68 18.37
CA GLY A 237 -6.51 10.65 17.28
C GLY A 237 -7.09 12.01 17.69
N THR A 238 -7.15 12.93 16.73
CA THR A 238 -7.65 14.30 16.94
C THR A 238 -8.90 14.63 16.12
N SER A 239 -9.29 13.72 15.23
CA SER A 239 -10.41 13.84 14.30
C SER A 239 -11.08 12.48 14.08
N ALA A 240 -12.27 12.48 13.47
CA ALA A 240 -12.92 11.23 13.09
C ALA A 240 -12.12 10.42 12.03
N ALA A 241 -11.17 11.05 11.32
CA ALA A 241 -10.40 10.41 10.26
C ALA A 241 -9.18 9.64 10.81
N ASP A 242 -8.39 10.28 11.68
CA ASP A 242 -7.17 9.71 12.27
C ASP A 242 -7.41 8.87 13.54
N SER A 243 -8.56 9.06 14.22
CA SER A 243 -8.92 8.23 15.37
C SER A 243 -9.15 6.78 14.98
N GLN A 244 -8.70 5.85 15.82
CA GLN A 244 -8.97 4.42 15.66
C GLN A 244 -10.32 4.01 16.28
N TRP A 245 -11.07 4.96 16.84
CA TRP A 245 -12.32 4.74 17.55
C TRP A 245 -13.48 5.48 16.90
N VAL A 246 -14.68 4.96 17.08
CA VAL A 246 -15.94 5.65 16.82
C VAL A 246 -16.61 5.92 18.17
N VAL A 247 -17.02 7.17 18.40
CA VAL A 247 -17.66 7.63 19.63
C VAL A 247 -19.18 7.61 19.45
N TYR A 248 -19.86 6.90 20.35
CA TYR A 248 -21.32 6.79 20.44
C TYR A 248 -21.83 7.38 21.75
N LEU A 249 -23.13 7.71 21.80
CA LEU A 249 -23.74 8.29 22.98
C LEU A 249 -23.70 7.32 24.18
N LYS A 250 -23.86 7.92 25.36
CA LYS A 250 -24.03 7.21 26.62
C LYS A 250 -25.09 6.11 26.50
N ASP A 251 -24.79 4.94 27.06
CA ASP A 251 -25.66 3.77 27.10
C ASP A 251 -25.99 3.11 25.73
N ASP A 252 -25.42 3.59 24.61
CA ASP A 252 -25.51 2.93 23.30
C ASP A 252 -24.58 1.69 23.27
N VAL A 253 -24.75 0.74 24.20
CA VAL A 253 -23.88 -0.42 24.37
C VAL A 253 -24.14 -1.53 23.34
N ASP A 254 -25.28 -1.50 22.65
CA ASP A 254 -25.61 -2.47 21.60
C ASP A 254 -24.64 -2.40 20.41
N VAL A 255 -24.03 -1.23 20.17
CA VAL A 255 -23.02 -1.05 19.10
C VAL A 255 -21.76 -1.90 19.32
N LEU A 256 -21.51 -2.36 20.55
CA LEU A 256 -20.42 -3.28 20.89
C LEU A 256 -20.66 -4.71 20.40
N LEU A 257 -21.91 -5.06 20.05
CA LEU A 257 -22.25 -6.34 19.42
C LEU A 257 -21.88 -6.34 17.93
N CYS A 258 -21.75 -5.16 17.34
CA CYS A 258 -21.62 -4.96 15.90
C CYS A 258 -20.15 -4.72 15.49
N PHE A 259 -19.21 -4.82 16.44
CA PHE A 259 -17.78 -4.82 16.12
C PHE A 259 -17.46 -6.03 15.25
N THR A 260 -17.01 -5.74 14.03
CA THR A 260 -16.50 -6.73 13.08
C THR A 260 -15.12 -6.26 12.64
N THR A 261 -14.14 -7.15 12.60
CA THR A 261 -12.84 -6.85 11.98
C THR A 261 -12.79 -7.49 10.61
N SER A 262 -12.16 -6.83 9.65
CA SER A 262 -12.03 -7.35 8.28
C SER A 262 -10.95 -8.43 8.13
N GLN A 263 -10.20 -8.75 9.21
CA GLN A 263 -8.93 -9.50 9.15
C GLN A 263 -8.68 -10.42 10.36
N ALA A 264 -9.72 -10.99 10.98
CA ALA A 264 -9.50 -12.16 11.82
C ALA A 264 -9.04 -13.32 10.92
N CYS A 265 -7.95 -14.00 11.25
CA CYS A 265 -7.54 -15.14 10.44
C CYS A 265 -8.65 -16.21 10.39
N GLY A 266 -9.16 -16.50 9.19
CA GLY A 266 -9.88 -17.75 8.92
C GLY A 266 -11.34 -17.84 9.38
N HIS A 267 -11.99 -16.73 9.78
CA HIS A 267 -13.44 -16.71 9.96
C HIS A 267 -14.12 -15.96 8.80
N GLU A 268 -14.39 -16.69 7.71
CA GLU A 268 -15.49 -16.37 6.80
C GLU A 268 -16.81 -16.56 7.56
N ASP A 269 -17.71 -15.59 7.44
CA ASP A 269 -19.13 -15.67 7.78
C ASP A 269 -19.49 -16.02 9.25
N GLN A 270 -19.52 -15.03 10.13
CA GLN A 270 -20.62 -14.96 11.09
C GLN A 270 -21.67 -13.99 10.56
N GLU A 271 -22.92 -14.44 10.54
CA GLU A 271 -24.09 -13.70 10.06
C GLU A 271 -24.06 -12.26 10.60
N LEU A 272 -24.11 -11.29 9.66
CA LEU A 272 -24.42 -9.91 9.95
C LEU A 272 -25.80 -9.84 10.61
N GLU A 273 -25.86 -9.78 11.93
CA GLU A 273 -27.03 -9.18 12.57
C GLU A 273 -27.00 -7.68 12.23
N VAL A 274 -27.97 -7.26 11.43
CA VAL A 274 -28.17 -5.86 11.07
C VAL A 274 -28.54 -5.09 12.34
N CYS A 275 -27.55 -4.48 13.00
CA CYS A 275 -27.79 -3.57 14.11
C CYS A 275 -28.35 -2.23 13.59
N GLY A 276 -29.48 -1.79 14.15
CA GLY A 276 -30.03 -0.46 13.96
C GLY A 276 -29.15 0.63 14.56
N GLY A 277 -29.17 1.81 13.96
CA GLY A 277 -28.22 2.90 14.23
C GLY A 277 -28.25 3.43 15.67
N GLY A 278 -27.09 3.37 16.32
CA GLY A 278 -26.78 4.22 17.47
C GLY A 278 -26.69 5.68 17.03
N SER A 279 -27.15 6.59 17.88
CA SER A 279 -27.12 8.02 17.61
C SER A 279 -25.71 8.54 17.86
N GLN A 280 -25.04 9.12 16.86
CA GLN A 280 -23.79 9.84 17.07
C GLN A 280 -24.07 11.24 17.66
N PRO A 281 -23.16 11.82 18.46
CA PRO A 281 -23.26 13.21 18.85
C PRO A 281 -23.28 14.13 17.61
N PRO A 282 -24.06 15.23 17.61
CA PRO A 282 -24.07 16.16 16.49
C PRO A 282 -22.70 16.84 16.33
N ALA A 283 -22.16 16.83 15.11
CA ALA A 283 -20.91 17.51 14.78
C ALA A 283 -20.98 19.02 15.13
N PRO A 284 -19.89 19.63 15.63
CA PRO A 284 -19.85 21.07 15.88
C PRO A 284 -20.11 21.85 14.59
N SER A 285 -20.96 22.88 14.65
CA SER A 285 -21.41 23.62 13.48
C SER A 285 -20.28 24.45 12.84
N PRO A 286 -20.13 24.41 11.50
CA PRO A 286 -19.11 25.19 10.79
C PRO A 286 -19.46 26.70 10.77
N PRO A 287 -18.44 27.59 10.67
CA PRO A 287 -18.67 29.03 10.49
C PRO A 287 -19.39 29.30 9.15
N PRO A 288 -20.25 30.35 9.07
CA PRO A 288 -21.17 30.53 7.95
C PRO A 288 -20.45 30.87 6.63
N PRO A 289 -20.76 30.20 5.50
CA PRO A 289 -20.17 30.51 4.19
C PRO A 289 -21.00 31.51 3.35
N THR A 290 -20.30 32.31 2.54
CA THR A 290 -20.85 33.16 1.46
C THR A 290 -21.30 32.34 0.24
N PRO A 291 -22.27 32.81 -0.57
CA PRO A 291 -23.02 31.95 -1.50
C PRO A 291 -22.32 31.67 -2.84
N SER A 292 -22.56 30.49 -3.41
CA SER A 292 -22.30 30.10 -4.81
C SER A 292 -23.39 29.10 -5.31
N PRO A 293 -23.66 29.01 -6.63
CA PRO A 293 -24.85 28.33 -7.22
C PRO A 293 -24.68 26.78 -7.38
N PRO A 294 -25.74 26.03 -7.75
CA PRO A 294 -26.00 24.68 -7.22
C PRO A 294 -25.43 23.50 -8.02
N ILE A 295 -25.14 22.38 -7.34
CA ILE A 295 -24.83 21.05 -7.90
C ILE A 295 -25.82 19.99 -7.34
N ALA A 296 -26.08 18.97 -8.17
CA ALA A 296 -27.05 17.88 -8.13
C ALA A 296 -26.91 16.87 -6.95
N PRO A 297 -27.90 15.97 -6.70
CA PRO A 297 -27.97 15.15 -5.48
C PRO A 297 -27.10 13.87 -5.52
N PRO A 298 -26.76 13.28 -4.35
CA PRO A 298 -25.84 12.15 -4.23
C PRO A 298 -26.49 10.78 -4.46
N SER A 299 -25.68 9.80 -4.87
CA SER A 299 -26.02 8.37 -5.00
C SER A 299 -25.58 7.56 -3.75
N PRO A 300 -26.21 6.40 -3.44
CA PRO A 300 -26.05 5.67 -2.17
C PRO A 300 -24.78 4.79 -2.08
N PRO A 301 -24.40 4.30 -0.87
CA PRO A 301 -23.09 3.69 -0.61
C PRO A 301 -22.99 2.24 -1.07
N LEU A 302 -21.80 1.84 -1.55
CA LEU A 302 -21.47 0.47 -1.93
C LEU A 302 -20.57 -0.17 -0.87
N VAL A 303 -20.95 -1.37 -0.45
CA VAL A 303 -20.27 -2.27 0.49
C VAL A 303 -18.96 -2.80 -0.16
N ARG A 304 -17.81 -2.69 0.52
CA ARG A 304 -16.50 -3.18 0.05
C ARG A 304 -16.05 -4.41 0.85
N GLN A 305 -15.55 -5.44 0.15
CA GLN A 305 -14.86 -6.61 0.68
C GLN A 305 -13.38 -6.28 0.90
N GLY A 306 -12.82 -6.75 2.04
CA GLY A 306 -11.53 -6.32 2.58
C GLY A 306 -10.28 -6.98 1.98
N LEU A 307 -9.20 -6.21 1.93
CA LEU A 307 -7.82 -6.65 1.80
C LEU A 307 -6.96 -6.02 2.92
N LEU A 308 -5.93 -6.76 3.32
CA LEU A 308 -4.97 -6.45 4.40
C LEU A 308 -4.20 -5.14 4.16
N PRO A 309 -3.87 -4.32 5.20
CA PRO A 309 -2.94 -3.21 5.05
C PRO A 309 -1.52 -3.76 4.85
N PHE A 310 -0.83 -3.24 3.85
CA PHE A 310 0.58 -3.57 3.61
C PHE A 310 1.48 -2.84 4.61
N PRO A 311 2.51 -3.50 5.16
CA PRO A 311 3.43 -2.88 6.12
C PRO A 311 4.22 -1.73 5.47
N PRO A 312 4.65 -0.71 6.24
CA PRO A 312 5.57 0.30 5.76
C PRO A 312 6.95 -0.31 5.46
N LEU A 313 7.52 0.06 4.31
CA LEU A 313 8.84 -0.40 3.88
C LEU A 313 9.92 0.10 4.85
N PRO A 314 10.93 -0.73 5.18
CA PRO A 314 12.12 -0.24 5.86
C PRO A 314 12.88 0.71 4.94
N LEU A 315 13.15 1.92 5.43
CA LEU A 315 14.04 2.90 4.79
C LEU A 315 15.42 2.25 4.59
N ARG A 316 15.70 1.77 3.38
CA ARG A 316 17.08 1.53 2.94
C ARG A 316 17.57 2.77 2.23
N PRO A 317 18.64 3.42 2.71
CA PRO A 317 19.25 4.50 1.96
C PRO A 317 19.75 3.94 0.62
N LEU A 318 19.23 4.49 -0.47
CA LEU A 318 19.83 4.29 -1.79
C LEU A 318 21.23 4.92 -1.77
N SER A 319 22.25 4.06 -1.75
CA SER A 319 23.62 4.47 -2.05
C SER A 319 23.68 4.90 -3.51
N ALA A 320 23.68 6.22 -3.77
CA ALA A 320 24.08 6.76 -5.07
C ALA A 320 25.60 6.95 -5.09
N PRO A 321 26.37 6.36 -6.03
CA PRO A 321 27.80 6.61 -6.13
C PRO A 321 28.07 7.64 -7.23
N TRP A 322 28.10 8.96 -6.97
CA TRP A 322 28.57 9.93 -7.98
C TRP A 322 29.46 11.06 -7.40
N PRO A 323 30.41 11.58 -8.22
CA PRO A 323 31.72 12.08 -7.80
C PRO A 323 31.73 13.54 -7.31
N PRO A 324 32.84 14.02 -6.72
CA PRO A 324 32.89 15.27 -5.97
C PRO A 324 33.03 16.48 -6.91
N GLY A 325 31.90 17.03 -7.35
CA GLY A 325 31.81 18.42 -7.81
C GLY A 325 31.20 19.26 -6.69
N THR A 326 31.84 20.39 -6.34
CA THR A 326 31.34 21.33 -5.32
C THR A 326 29.97 21.88 -5.73
N LYS A 327 28.90 21.41 -5.09
CA LYS A 327 27.56 22.01 -5.19
C LYS A 327 27.56 23.35 -4.46
N THR A 328 27.00 24.37 -5.10
CA THR A 328 26.58 25.62 -4.47
C THR A 328 25.25 25.37 -3.75
N VAL A 329 25.24 25.61 -2.44
CA VAL A 329 24.12 25.27 -1.55
C VAL A 329 23.47 26.54 -1.02
N ALA A 330 22.13 26.59 -1.03
CA ALA A 330 21.36 27.50 -0.18
C ALA A 330 20.66 26.73 0.93
N VAL A 331 20.37 27.47 2.00
CA VAL A 331 19.69 26.97 3.19
C VAL A 331 18.41 27.78 3.37
N VAL A 332 17.30 27.06 3.55
CA VAL A 332 16.00 27.61 3.96
C VAL A 332 15.78 27.14 5.40
N ASN A 333 15.81 28.06 6.35
CA ASN A 333 15.79 27.74 7.77
C ASN A 333 15.06 28.78 8.63
N SER A 334 14.27 29.68 8.04
CA SER A 334 13.38 30.52 8.84
C SER A 334 12.42 29.67 9.67
N THR A 335 12.11 30.18 10.87
CA THR A 335 11.09 29.62 11.76
C THR A 335 9.66 29.96 11.31
N SER A 336 9.50 30.92 10.39
CA SER A 336 8.20 31.31 9.84
C SER A 336 7.99 30.65 8.48
N PRO A 337 6.93 29.83 8.28
CA PRO A 337 6.70 29.14 7.01
C PRO A 337 6.55 30.06 5.80
N THR A 338 6.03 31.27 6.00
CA THR A 338 5.89 32.27 4.93
C THR A 338 7.20 32.99 4.62
N GLU A 339 8.11 33.13 5.58
CA GLU A 339 9.46 33.65 5.31
C GLU A 339 10.32 32.59 4.62
N SER A 340 10.18 31.31 5.00
CA SER A 340 10.80 30.18 4.31
C SER A 340 10.39 30.11 2.84
N ALA A 341 9.18 30.53 2.48
CA ALA A 341 8.75 30.65 1.09
C ALA A 341 9.53 31.72 0.32
N VAL A 342 9.82 32.87 0.96
CA VAL A 342 10.63 33.95 0.35
C VAL A 342 12.09 33.50 0.18
N GLU A 343 12.64 32.79 1.17
CA GLU A 343 13.99 32.20 1.09
C GLU A 343 14.08 31.19 -0.07
N LEU A 344 13.08 30.31 -0.18
CA LEU A 344 13.02 29.29 -1.22
C LEU A 344 12.86 29.92 -2.61
N ASP A 345 11.97 30.91 -2.77
CA ASP A 345 11.81 31.68 -4.02
C ASP A 345 13.15 32.28 -4.47
N SER A 346 13.84 32.97 -3.55
CA SER A 346 15.13 33.60 -3.82
C SER A 346 16.21 32.58 -4.22
N ALA A 347 16.23 31.43 -3.55
CA ALA A 347 17.17 30.35 -3.85
C ALA A 347 16.93 29.74 -5.24
N ILE A 348 15.67 29.52 -5.62
CA ILE A 348 15.32 28.99 -6.95
C ILE A 348 15.73 29.99 -8.05
N ASN A 349 15.42 31.28 -7.86
CA ASN A 349 15.76 32.37 -8.78
C ASN A 349 17.28 32.58 -8.97
N THR A 350 18.10 32.15 -8.01
CA THR A 350 19.55 32.33 -8.07
C THR A 350 20.19 31.22 -8.92
N PHE A 351 20.55 31.57 -10.16
CA PHE A 351 21.04 30.61 -11.17
C PHE A 351 22.24 29.76 -10.72
N SER A 352 23.10 30.31 -9.86
CA SER A 352 24.31 29.62 -9.41
C SER A 352 24.06 28.52 -8.39
N ILE A 353 22.88 28.40 -7.77
CA ILE A 353 22.61 27.44 -6.67
C ILE A 353 22.16 26.09 -7.24
N GLU A 354 22.82 24.98 -6.93
CA GLU A 354 22.43 23.66 -7.43
C GLU A 354 21.67 22.80 -6.40
N LEU A 355 21.78 23.13 -5.11
CA LEU A 355 21.12 22.44 -4.00
C LEU A 355 20.49 23.44 -3.04
N VAL A 356 19.27 23.18 -2.61
CA VAL A 356 18.59 23.89 -1.53
C VAL A 356 18.27 22.91 -0.42
N GLU A 357 18.81 23.16 0.76
CA GLU A 357 18.51 22.42 1.99
C GLU A 357 17.39 23.12 2.76
N ILE A 358 16.33 22.38 3.07
CA ILE A 358 15.13 22.89 3.73
C ILE A 358 15.05 22.29 5.13
N TYR A 359 15.06 23.13 6.16
CA TYR A 359 15.06 22.73 7.58
C TYR A 359 13.72 22.99 8.29
N GLY A 360 12.74 23.55 7.59
CA GLY A 360 11.42 23.86 8.14
C GLY A 360 10.35 23.92 7.06
N ASN A 361 9.09 23.95 7.49
CA ASN A 361 7.95 24.02 6.58
C ASN A 361 7.94 25.33 5.80
N VAL A 362 7.40 25.27 4.58
CA VAL A 362 7.24 26.35 3.63
C VAL A 362 5.76 26.46 3.28
N GLN A 363 5.18 27.64 3.43
CA GLN A 363 3.79 27.91 3.07
C GLN A 363 3.73 28.92 1.92
N LEU A 364 3.22 28.49 0.77
CA LEU A 364 3.20 29.28 -0.45
C LEU A 364 1.91 30.10 -0.56
N ASP A 365 2.04 31.38 -0.90
CA ASP A 365 0.93 32.25 -1.32
C ASP A 365 0.80 32.35 -2.86
N SER A 366 1.85 31.93 -3.56
CA SER A 366 2.03 32.01 -5.00
C SER A 366 2.98 30.91 -5.48
N VAL A 367 2.92 30.60 -6.78
CA VAL A 367 3.75 29.55 -7.38
C VAL A 367 5.22 29.94 -7.36
N LEU A 368 6.09 28.97 -7.02
CA LEU A 368 7.54 29.20 -7.05
C LEU A 368 8.05 29.43 -8.48
N PRO A 369 9.21 30.10 -8.64
CA PRO A 369 9.76 30.37 -9.96
C PRO A 369 10.01 29.09 -10.77
N THR A 370 9.83 29.18 -12.08
CA THR A 370 10.04 28.04 -12.98
C THR A 370 11.50 27.57 -12.97
N VAL A 371 11.70 26.28 -12.71
CA VAL A 371 13.00 25.62 -12.73
C VAL A 371 13.40 25.34 -14.18
N THR A 372 14.42 26.02 -14.69
CA THR A 372 14.92 25.90 -16.08
C THR A 372 16.34 25.34 -16.16
N ARG A 373 16.84 24.82 -15.04
CA ARG A 373 18.21 24.29 -14.87
C ARG A 373 18.20 23.07 -13.94
N LYS A 374 19.36 22.48 -13.73
CA LYS A 374 19.54 21.47 -12.68
C LYS A 374 19.36 22.11 -11.30
N LEU A 375 18.48 21.54 -10.50
CA LEU A 375 18.22 21.99 -9.13
C LEU A 375 17.77 20.82 -8.26
N GLN A 376 18.28 20.77 -7.03
CA GLN A 376 17.88 19.79 -6.03
C GLN A 376 17.25 20.50 -4.83
N LEU A 377 16.08 20.05 -4.40
CA LEU A 377 15.45 20.46 -3.15
C LEU A 377 15.47 19.26 -2.19
N GLN A 378 15.98 19.49 -0.99
CA GLN A 378 16.19 18.42 -0.01
C GLN A 378 15.70 18.84 1.38
N GLY A 379 14.80 18.05 1.97
CA GLY A 379 14.43 18.22 3.37
C GLY A 379 15.50 17.63 4.30
N MET A 380 15.91 18.41 5.30
CA MET A 380 16.97 18.06 6.24
C MET A 380 16.40 17.79 7.63
N GLY A 381 16.69 16.62 8.20
CA GLY A 381 16.22 16.27 9.55
C GLY A 381 14.73 15.89 9.65
N GLY A 382 14.03 15.76 8.52
CA GLY A 382 12.63 15.32 8.43
C GLY A 382 12.02 15.63 7.05
N GLN A 383 10.81 15.10 6.78
CA GLN A 383 10.01 15.51 5.63
C GLN A 383 9.34 16.86 5.92
N HIS A 384 9.98 17.94 5.49
CA HIS A 384 9.42 19.29 5.65
C HIS A 384 8.39 19.59 4.56
N ALA A 385 7.30 20.25 4.95
CA ALA A 385 6.20 20.55 4.06
C ALA A 385 6.52 21.72 3.11
N ILE A 386 6.19 21.58 1.83
CA ILE A 386 5.97 22.67 0.88
C ILE A 386 4.47 22.67 0.61
N ASP A 387 3.78 23.60 1.25
CA ASP A 387 2.32 23.64 1.34
C ASP A 387 1.73 24.75 0.45
N GLY A 388 0.89 24.35 -0.51
CA GLY A 388 0.18 25.27 -1.41
C GLY A 388 -1.12 25.85 -0.84
N VAL A 389 -1.50 25.42 0.37
CA VAL A 389 -2.70 25.81 1.14
C VAL A 389 -4.00 25.79 0.33
N TYR A 390 -4.09 24.86 -0.62
CA TYR A 390 -5.18 24.69 -1.58
C TYR A 390 -5.43 25.90 -2.47
N ARG A 391 -4.42 26.76 -2.67
CA ARG A 391 -4.55 28.02 -3.42
C ARG A 391 -3.60 28.15 -4.59
N THR A 392 -2.46 27.45 -4.56
CA THR A 392 -1.43 27.63 -5.58
C THR A 392 -0.74 26.34 -5.97
N GLN A 393 -0.20 26.35 -7.19
CA GLN A 393 0.70 25.31 -7.68
C GLN A 393 2.04 25.44 -6.96
N LEU A 394 2.69 24.33 -6.63
CA LEU A 394 3.96 24.42 -5.88
C LEU A 394 5.12 24.75 -6.81
N LEU A 395 5.34 23.93 -7.83
CA LEU A 395 6.55 23.94 -8.65
C LEU A 395 6.23 23.81 -10.14
N VAL A 396 7.04 24.47 -10.98
CA VAL A 396 7.00 24.31 -12.43
C VAL A 396 8.40 24.02 -12.94
N VAL A 397 8.55 22.98 -13.76
CA VAL A 397 9.82 22.63 -14.43
C VAL A 397 9.70 23.00 -15.91
N GLY A 398 10.45 24.01 -16.32
CA GLY A 398 10.50 24.47 -17.71
C GLY A 398 11.48 23.68 -18.57
N ARG A 399 11.54 24.02 -19.85
CA ARG A 399 12.53 23.47 -20.80
C ARG A 399 13.96 23.57 -20.27
N GLY A 400 14.69 22.45 -20.26
CA GLY A 400 16.07 22.38 -19.74
C GLY A 400 16.16 22.28 -18.21
N GLY A 401 15.03 22.37 -17.51
CA GLY A 401 14.92 22.10 -16.08
C GLY A 401 15.16 20.63 -15.77
N ASN A 402 15.91 20.38 -14.69
CA ASN A 402 16.11 19.03 -14.15
C ASN A 402 15.99 19.12 -12.62
N LEU A 403 14.77 18.91 -12.14
CA LEU A 403 14.42 19.04 -10.74
C LEU A 403 14.51 17.69 -10.03
N THR A 404 15.25 17.65 -8.92
CA THR A 404 15.25 16.51 -8.00
C THR A 404 14.66 16.93 -6.66
N LEU A 405 13.64 16.22 -6.19
CA LEU A 405 13.01 16.41 -4.88
C LEU A 405 13.38 15.23 -3.99
N THR A 406 13.85 15.51 -2.78
CA THR A 406 14.25 14.47 -1.83
C THR A 406 13.79 14.78 -0.42
N ASN A 407 13.16 13.81 0.25
CA ASN A 407 12.78 13.90 1.66
C ASN A 407 11.94 15.15 1.98
N LEU A 408 10.92 15.43 1.16
CA LEU A 408 10.01 16.58 1.32
C LEU A 408 8.56 16.09 1.32
N ALA A 409 7.68 16.85 1.99
CA ALA A 409 6.24 16.68 1.86
C ALA A 409 5.67 17.78 0.96
N LEU A 410 5.26 17.45 -0.25
CA LEU A 410 4.51 18.35 -1.12
C LEU A 410 3.03 18.14 -0.80
N VAL A 411 2.34 19.21 -0.39
CA VAL A 411 0.95 19.09 0.08
C VAL A 411 0.06 20.22 -0.40
N ASN A 412 -1.24 19.94 -0.51
CA ASN A 412 -2.32 20.91 -0.71
C ASN A 412 -2.12 21.84 -1.91
N GLY A 413 -1.53 21.33 -2.99
CA GLY A 413 -1.30 22.11 -4.21
C GLY A 413 -2.59 22.25 -5.04
N TYR A 414 -2.78 23.40 -5.68
CA TYR A 414 -3.96 23.69 -6.50
C TYR A 414 -3.57 24.34 -7.83
N ALA A 415 -3.95 23.72 -8.95
CA ALA A 415 -3.67 24.25 -10.29
C ALA A 415 -4.75 23.90 -11.31
N SER A 416 -4.63 24.41 -12.53
CA SER A 416 -5.33 23.82 -13.68
C SER A 416 -4.69 22.48 -14.08
N GLN A 417 -3.37 22.40 -14.06
CA GLN A 417 -2.59 21.25 -14.45
C GLN A 417 -1.46 21.01 -13.46
N GLY A 418 -1.36 19.83 -12.84
CA GLY A 418 -0.27 19.52 -11.91
C GLY A 418 -0.35 20.32 -10.62
N GLY A 419 -1.26 20.00 -9.70
CA GLY A 419 -1.43 20.75 -8.45
C GLY A 419 -0.14 20.89 -7.63
N ALA A 420 0.71 19.86 -7.65
CA ALA A 420 2.05 19.90 -7.06
C ALA A 420 3.09 20.43 -8.08
N VAL A 421 3.28 19.68 -9.16
CA VAL A 421 4.35 19.92 -10.14
C VAL A 421 3.81 19.86 -11.56
N ALA A 422 4.04 20.91 -12.34
CA ALA A 422 3.89 20.87 -13.79
C ALA A 422 5.26 20.81 -14.48
N VAL A 423 5.44 19.86 -15.39
CA VAL A 423 6.65 19.70 -16.20
C VAL A 423 6.31 20.03 -17.65
N GLN A 424 6.88 21.10 -18.15
CA GLN A 424 6.75 21.56 -19.54
C GLN A 424 7.66 20.76 -20.46
N VAL A 425 7.45 20.91 -21.78
CA VAL A 425 8.28 20.24 -22.80
C VAL A 425 9.79 20.41 -22.55
N GLY A 426 10.49 19.29 -22.42
CA GLY A 426 11.95 19.24 -22.20
C GLY A 426 12.40 19.46 -20.75
N GLY A 427 11.47 19.49 -19.79
CA GLY A 427 11.77 19.43 -18.35
C GLY A 427 11.91 17.99 -17.84
N ARG A 428 12.62 17.79 -16.73
CA ARG A 428 12.81 16.48 -16.07
C ARG A 428 12.51 16.56 -14.57
N LEU A 429 11.94 15.49 -14.02
CA LEU A 429 11.55 15.39 -12.62
C LEU A 429 11.97 14.04 -12.02
N ALA A 430 12.66 14.09 -10.88
CA ALA A 430 12.91 12.93 -10.03
C ALA A 430 12.45 13.23 -8.61
N VAL A 431 11.72 12.29 -8.00
CA VAL A 431 11.16 12.40 -6.65
C VAL A 431 11.55 11.16 -5.86
N SER A 432 12.16 11.36 -4.68
CA SER A 432 12.57 10.24 -3.84
C SER A 432 12.41 10.52 -2.35
N GLY A 433 11.83 9.58 -1.62
CA GLY A 433 11.63 9.72 -0.18
C GLY A 433 10.64 10.83 0.17
N CYS A 434 9.75 11.21 -0.75
CA CYS A 434 8.82 12.31 -0.55
C CYS A 434 7.41 11.82 -0.20
N LEU A 435 6.59 12.75 0.27
CA LEU A 435 5.14 12.63 0.37
C LEU A 435 4.51 13.59 -0.65
N LEU A 436 3.59 13.11 -1.48
CA LEU A 436 2.76 13.96 -2.36
C LEU A 436 1.29 13.72 -2.01
N SER A 437 0.65 14.66 -1.33
CA SER A 437 -0.74 14.45 -0.89
C SER A 437 -1.66 15.66 -1.02
N HIS A 438 -2.95 15.37 -1.20
CA HIS A 438 -4.03 16.35 -1.21
C HIS A 438 -3.89 17.42 -2.30
N HIS A 439 -3.25 17.08 -3.42
CA HIS A 439 -3.18 17.98 -4.57
C HIS A 439 -4.45 17.90 -5.42
N TYR A 440 -4.87 19.06 -5.94
CA TYR A 440 -6.04 19.18 -6.81
C TYR A 440 -5.69 19.87 -8.13
N ALA A 441 -6.13 19.28 -9.24
CA ALA A 441 -6.11 19.92 -10.56
C ALA A 441 -7.52 20.09 -11.13
N SER A 442 -7.88 21.31 -11.52
CA SER A 442 -9.19 21.55 -12.17
C SER A 442 -9.27 21.03 -13.62
N ALA A 443 -8.14 20.62 -14.22
CA ALA A 443 -8.10 19.90 -15.49
C ALA A 443 -7.36 18.56 -15.35
N GLN A 444 -6.03 18.51 -15.51
CA GLN A 444 -5.28 17.25 -15.59
C GLN A 444 -4.13 17.14 -14.59
N GLY A 445 -3.87 15.92 -14.10
CA GLY A 445 -2.72 15.61 -13.26
C GLY A 445 -2.85 16.24 -11.88
N GLY A 446 -3.60 15.61 -10.98
CA GLY A 446 -3.93 16.20 -9.68
C GLY A 446 -2.69 16.61 -8.91
N ALA A 447 -1.67 15.75 -8.83
CA ALA A 447 -0.37 16.13 -8.30
C ALA A 447 0.62 16.53 -9.40
N VAL A 448 0.80 15.70 -10.43
CA VAL A 448 1.84 15.90 -11.44
C VAL A 448 1.23 15.91 -12.83
N TYR A 449 1.58 16.93 -13.61
CA TYR A 449 1.24 17.02 -15.03
C TYR A 449 2.51 17.14 -15.87
N LEU A 450 2.56 16.40 -16.97
CA LEU A 450 3.65 16.42 -17.94
C LEU A 450 3.11 16.72 -19.34
N GLU A 451 3.60 17.81 -19.92
CA GLU A 451 3.25 18.24 -21.28
C GLU A 451 3.94 17.37 -22.36
N GLY A 452 5.11 16.79 -22.05
CA GLY A 452 5.74 15.78 -22.90
C GLY A 452 6.53 16.30 -24.11
N GLY A 453 6.63 15.50 -25.17
CA GLY A 453 7.15 15.87 -26.51
C GLY A 453 8.66 15.70 -26.76
N GLU A 454 9.46 15.48 -25.71
CA GLU A 454 10.87 15.04 -25.79
C GLU A 454 11.06 13.84 -24.85
N ALA A 455 12.11 13.03 -25.04
CA ALA A 455 12.36 11.89 -24.16
C ALA A 455 12.60 12.36 -22.71
N VAL A 456 11.62 12.13 -21.84
CA VAL A 456 11.64 12.53 -20.43
C VAL A 456 11.57 11.29 -19.55
N ASP A 457 12.55 11.18 -18.64
CA ASP A 457 12.57 10.15 -17.61
C ASP A 457 11.98 10.74 -16.32
N ILE A 458 11.04 10.02 -15.73
CA ILE A 458 10.49 10.36 -14.41
C ILE A 458 10.66 9.19 -13.48
N VAL A 459 11.15 9.50 -12.30
CA VAL A 459 11.43 8.52 -11.27
C VAL A 459 10.69 8.94 -10.01
N LEU A 460 9.79 8.08 -9.55
CA LEU A 460 9.09 8.18 -8.28
C LEU A 460 9.54 6.98 -7.44
N ALA A 461 10.46 7.21 -6.51
CA ALA A 461 11.10 6.15 -5.74
C ALA A 461 10.86 6.32 -4.25
N THR A 462 10.57 5.25 -3.50
CA THR A 462 10.44 5.33 -2.02
C THR A 462 9.50 6.46 -1.57
N THR A 463 8.45 6.72 -2.33
CA THR A 463 7.58 7.90 -2.17
C THR A 463 6.17 7.45 -1.84
N GLU A 464 5.53 8.15 -0.92
CA GLU A 464 4.11 7.97 -0.62
C GLU A 464 3.29 9.03 -1.35
N MET A 465 2.23 8.59 -2.02
CA MET A 465 1.38 9.44 -2.85
C MET A 465 -0.07 9.10 -2.54
N HIS A 466 -0.84 10.06 -2.03
CA HIS A 466 -2.24 9.79 -1.70
C HIS A 466 -3.18 10.98 -1.76
N ASN A 467 -4.49 10.73 -1.86
CA ASN A 467 -5.54 11.76 -1.83
C ASN A 467 -5.37 12.87 -2.88
N ASN A 468 -4.77 12.55 -4.03
CA ASN A 468 -4.60 13.48 -5.14
C ASN A 468 -5.76 13.35 -6.12
N SER A 469 -6.30 14.47 -6.61
CA SER A 469 -7.49 14.47 -7.45
C SER A 469 -7.45 15.43 -8.64
N ALA A 470 -8.15 15.04 -9.71
CA ALA A 470 -8.29 15.87 -10.91
C ALA A 470 -9.70 15.80 -11.52
N ALA A 471 -10.20 16.93 -12.02
CA ALA A 471 -11.56 16.99 -12.57
C ALA A 471 -11.70 16.38 -13.98
N GLN A 472 -10.64 16.36 -14.80
CA GLN A 472 -10.69 15.87 -16.19
C GLN A 472 -9.60 14.87 -16.56
N GLY A 473 -8.54 14.72 -15.76
CA GLY A 473 -7.40 13.85 -16.09
C GLY A 473 -7.12 12.80 -15.02
N ALA A 474 -5.85 12.43 -14.90
CA ALA A 474 -5.36 11.57 -13.84
C ALA A 474 -5.36 12.30 -12.50
N GLY A 475 -5.89 11.69 -11.45
CA GLY A 475 -5.82 12.18 -10.07
C GLY A 475 -4.39 12.31 -9.53
N LEU A 476 -3.47 11.40 -9.89
CA LEU A 476 -2.05 11.56 -9.52
C LEU A 476 -1.22 12.16 -10.65
N LEU A 477 -0.96 11.39 -11.72
CA LEU A 477 0.03 11.70 -12.75
C LEU A 477 -0.58 11.67 -14.14
N HIS A 478 -0.56 12.81 -14.82
CA HIS A 478 -1.02 12.91 -16.21
C HIS A 478 0.15 13.18 -17.14
N VAL A 479 0.22 12.42 -18.23
CA VAL A 479 1.33 12.46 -19.18
C VAL A 479 0.81 12.54 -20.61
N ASP A 480 1.09 13.66 -21.27
CA ASP A 480 0.68 13.85 -22.66
C ASP A 480 1.56 13.00 -23.61
N ASP A 481 2.89 13.05 -23.46
CA ASP A 481 3.80 12.22 -24.25
C ASP A 481 5.15 12.01 -23.55
N LEU A 482 5.62 10.76 -23.40
CA LEU A 482 6.95 10.48 -22.86
C LEU A 482 8.07 10.71 -23.89
N GLY A 483 7.74 10.88 -25.18
CA GLY A 483 8.73 11.15 -26.24
C GLY A 483 9.78 10.05 -26.38
N GLY A 484 9.44 8.80 -26.02
CA GLY A 484 10.36 7.66 -25.97
C GLY A 484 11.16 7.50 -24.66
N GLY A 485 10.90 8.35 -23.66
CA GLY A 485 11.40 8.19 -22.28
C GLY A 485 10.62 7.16 -21.47
N GLN A 486 10.88 7.13 -20.16
CA GLN A 486 10.26 6.18 -19.24
C GLN A 486 9.73 6.83 -17.95
N LEU A 487 8.62 6.29 -17.45
CA LEU A 487 8.14 6.52 -16.10
C LEU A 487 8.49 5.29 -15.25
N VAL A 488 9.23 5.52 -14.16
CA VAL A 488 9.61 4.49 -13.19
C VAL A 488 8.99 4.82 -11.84
N VAL A 489 8.17 3.91 -11.34
CA VAL A 489 7.64 3.92 -9.99
C VAL A 489 8.26 2.74 -9.25
N GLN A 490 9.00 3.02 -8.18
CA GLN A 490 9.77 2.01 -7.48
C GLN A 490 9.59 2.13 -5.96
N ASP A 491 9.38 1.00 -5.28
CA ASP A 491 9.35 0.91 -3.82
C ASP A 491 8.40 1.96 -3.19
N SER A 492 7.25 2.22 -3.83
CA SER A 492 6.38 3.36 -3.52
C SER A 492 4.95 2.93 -3.17
N TYR A 493 4.22 3.82 -2.50
CA TYR A 493 2.82 3.62 -2.10
C TYR A 493 1.93 4.65 -2.81
N LEU A 494 0.94 4.19 -3.57
CA LEU A 494 0.08 5.05 -4.40
C LEU A 494 -1.39 4.70 -4.16
N HIS A 495 -2.11 5.55 -3.43
CA HIS A 495 -3.47 5.20 -3.02
C HIS A 495 -4.44 6.36 -2.90
N ASP A 496 -5.73 6.01 -2.93
CA ASP A 496 -6.83 6.97 -2.72
C ASP A 496 -6.78 8.16 -3.69
N HIS A 497 -6.33 7.93 -4.93
CA HIS A 497 -6.42 8.94 -5.99
C HIS A 497 -7.82 8.97 -6.60
N GLU A 498 -8.24 10.13 -7.09
CA GLU A 498 -9.54 10.29 -7.75
C GLU A 498 -9.43 11.12 -9.02
N GLY A 499 -10.00 10.65 -10.13
CA GLY A 499 -10.09 11.44 -11.34
C GLY A 499 -10.90 10.74 -12.42
N LYS A 500 -11.01 11.36 -13.60
CA LYS A 500 -11.54 10.69 -14.80
C LYS A 500 -10.82 9.37 -15.04
N TYR A 501 -9.51 9.45 -14.86
CA TYR A 501 -8.58 8.35 -14.69
C TYR A 501 -7.95 8.57 -13.31
N SER A 502 -7.69 7.54 -12.53
CA SER A 502 -7.36 7.77 -11.12
C SER A 502 -5.87 8.04 -10.89
N LEU A 503 -5.00 7.07 -11.14
CA LEU A 503 -3.58 7.18 -10.82
C LEU A 503 -2.78 7.73 -12.01
N LEU A 504 -2.83 7.11 -13.18
CA LEU A 504 -2.01 7.47 -14.33
C LEU A 504 -2.79 7.55 -15.65
N VAL A 505 -2.44 8.55 -16.48
CA VAL A 505 -2.85 8.60 -17.89
C VAL A 505 -1.65 8.90 -18.76
N LEU A 506 -1.56 8.19 -19.89
CA LEU A 506 -0.53 8.35 -20.90
C LEU A 506 -1.15 8.46 -22.29
N TYR A 507 -1.07 9.64 -22.91
CA TYR A 507 -1.55 9.85 -24.29
C TYR A 507 -0.51 9.51 -25.38
N GLY A 508 0.77 9.36 -25.01
CA GLY A 508 1.87 9.07 -25.93
C GLY A 508 2.43 7.65 -25.82
N CYS A 509 3.46 7.38 -26.63
CA CYS A 509 4.23 6.13 -26.58
C CYS A 509 5.35 6.25 -25.54
N GLY A 510 5.59 5.18 -24.78
CA GLY A 510 6.68 5.15 -23.80
C GLY A 510 6.67 3.89 -22.94
N ALA A 511 7.61 3.82 -22.00
CA ALA A 511 7.72 2.73 -21.06
C ALA A 511 7.28 3.15 -19.66
N VAL A 512 6.40 2.38 -19.05
CA VAL A 512 6.05 2.50 -17.63
C VAL A 512 6.52 1.25 -16.91
N ARG A 513 7.24 1.45 -15.82
CA ARG A 513 7.68 0.37 -14.94
C ARG A 513 7.23 0.67 -13.52
N ILE A 514 6.51 -0.28 -12.93
CA ILE A 514 6.13 -0.28 -11.53
C ILE A 514 6.79 -1.50 -10.89
N SER A 515 7.64 -1.28 -9.89
CA SER A 515 8.39 -2.36 -9.24
C SER A 515 8.43 -2.20 -7.72
N GLY A 516 8.27 -3.29 -6.96
CA GLY A 516 8.35 -3.25 -5.49
C GLY A 516 7.30 -2.35 -4.83
N SER A 517 6.23 -2.00 -5.55
CA SER A 517 5.31 -0.92 -5.15
C SER A 517 3.92 -1.45 -4.80
N SER A 518 3.20 -0.72 -3.96
CA SER A 518 1.81 -1.02 -3.61
C SER A 518 0.90 0.09 -4.11
N THR A 519 -0.15 -0.27 -4.84
CA THR A 519 -1.15 0.69 -5.32
C THR A 519 -2.55 0.21 -4.96
N TRP A 520 -3.34 1.05 -4.30
CA TRP A 520 -4.68 0.61 -3.87
C TRP A 520 -5.73 1.71 -3.76
N ARG A 521 -7.00 1.31 -3.82
CA ARG A 521 -8.18 2.19 -3.66
C ARG A 521 -8.22 3.43 -4.57
N ASN A 522 -7.55 3.34 -5.70
CA ASN A 522 -7.59 4.37 -6.73
C ASN A 522 -8.92 4.25 -7.48
N THR A 523 -9.68 5.36 -7.55
CA THR A 523 -11.03 5.39 -8.12
C THR A 523 -11.09 6.28 -9.37
N ALA A 524 -11.40 5.66 -10.50
CA ALA A 524 -11.58 6.33 -11.79
C ALA A 524 -13.08 6.50 -12.09
N THR A 525 -13.49 7.72 -12.44
CA THR A 525 -14.87 8.03 -12.84
C THR A 525 -15.17 7.67 -14.28
N GLU A 526 -14.17 7.30 -15.08
CA GLU A 526 -14.31 6.62 -16.37
C GLU A 526 -13.56 5.28 -16.37
N SER A 527 -12.28 5.25 -16.76
CA SER A 527 -11.57 3.99 -17.02
C SER A 527 -10.16 3.96 -16.43
N GLY A 528 -9.56 2.78 -16.25
CA GLY A 528 -8.14 2.59 -15.93
C GLY A 528 -7.68 3.30 -14.65
N ALA A 529 -8.04 2.77 -13.48
CA ALA A 529 -7.71 3.44 -12.23
C ALA A 529 -6.22 3.37 -11.85
N LEU A 530 -5.47 2.37 -12.33
CA LEU A 530 -4.00 2.41 -12.26
C LEU A 530 -3.43 3.18 -13.45
N ALA A 531 -3.78 2.80 -14.69
CA ALA A 531 -3.24 3.46 -15.87
C ALA A 531 -4.16 3.35 -17.09
N ALA A 532 -4.25 4.44 -17.86
CA ALA A 532 -4.97 4.47 -19.13
C ALA A 532 -4.12 5.00 -20.28
N TRP A 533 -4.18 4.32 -21.43
CA TRP A 533 -3.57 4.75 -22.68
C TRP A 533 -4.61 5.05 -23.75
N SER A 534 -4.38 6.13 -24.50
CA SER A 534 -5.14 6.45 -25.70
C SER A 534 -4.16 6.77 -26.83
N SER A 535 -4.31 6.09 -27.97
CA SER A 535 -3.64 6.39 -29.24
C SER A 535 -2.09 6.40 -29.24
N CYS A 536 -1.45 5.26 -29.50
CA CYS A 536 -0.01 5.18 -29.76
C CYS A 536 0.27 4.32 -31.01
N ALA A 537 0.93 4.92 -32.00
CA ALA A 537 1.41 4.22 -33.19
C ALA A 537 2.78 3.60 -32.90
N GLY A 538 2.84 2.29 -32.68
CA GLY A 538 4.08 1.55 -32.41
C GLY A 538 4.15 0.86 -31.03
N GLY A 539 3.14 1.06 -30.19
CA GLY A 539 2.98 0.38 -28.91
C GLY A 539 3.86 0.90 -27.78
N GLY A 540 3.21 1.24 -26.66
CA GLY A 540 3.84 1.47 -25.36
C GLY A 540 4.06 0.17 -24.59
N THR A 541 4.87 0.25 -23.52
CA THR A 541 5.11 -0.88 -22.63
C THR A 541 4.74 -0.54 -21.19
N LEU A 542 4.03 -1.45 -20.52
CA LEU A 542 3.81 -1.42 -19.08
C LEU A 542 4.36 -2.70 -18.48
N THR A 543 5.23 -2.57 -17.50
CA THR A 543 5.71 -3.68 -16.68
C THR A 543 5.37 -3.40 -15.22
N VAL A 544 4.65 -4.32 -14.60
CA VAL A 544 4.40 -4.35 -13.16
C VAL A 544 5.07 -5.61 -12.62
N GLU A 545 6.02 -5.42 -11.72
CA GLU A 545 6.78 -6.53 -11.13
C GLU A 545 6.90 -6.41 -9.62
N ASP A 546 6.90 -7.55 -8.92
CA ASP A 546 7.12 -7.60 -7.47
C ASP A 546 6.23 -6.60 -6.70
N SER A 547 5.00 -6.39 -7.17
CA SER A 547 4.12 -5.29 -6.75
C SER A 547 2.73 -5.79 -6.36
N VAL A 548 2.01 -4.97 -5.60
CA VAL A 548 0.61 -5.23 -5.21
C VAL A 548 -0.32 -4.16 -5.77
N ILE A 549 -1.35 -4.61 -6.48
CA ILE A 549 -2.35 -3.77 -7.13
C ILE A 549 -3.72 -4.22 -6.64
N SER A 550 -4.30 -3.48 -5.70
CA SER A 550 -5.54 -3.90 -5.06
C SER A 550 -6.64 -2.86 -5.08
N GLU A 551 -7.89 -3.30 -5.07
CA GLU A 551 -9.00 -2.42 -4.72
C GLU A 551 -9.21 -1.20 -5.65
N HIS A 552 -8.63 -1.23 -6.84
CA HIS A 552 -8.83 -0.23 -7.88
C HIS A 552 -10.25 -0.34 -8.42
N ARG A 553 -10.85 0.81 -8.73
CA ARG A 553 -12.23 0.86 -9.22
C ARG A 553 -12.35 1.80 -10.40
N SER A 554 -12.89 1.31 -11.52
CA SER A 554 -13.34 2.16 -12.62
C SER A 554 -14.85 2.05 -12.84
N SER A 555 -15.49 3.12 -13.30
CA SER A 555 -16.93 3.12 -13.61
C SER A 555 -17.23 2.48 -14.98
N GLU A 556 -16.23 2.45 -15.88
CA GLU A 556 -16.33 1.93 -17.24
C GLU A 556 -15.39 0.73 -17.41
N TYR A 557 -14.26 0.92 -18.09
CA TYR A 557 -13.40 -0.15 -18.55
C TYR A 557 -12.14 -0.25 -17.71
N GLY A 558 -11.62 -1.47 -17.53
CA GLY A 558 -10.29 -1.65 -16.97
C GLY A 558 -10.21 -1.20 -15.53
N GLY A 559 -10.53 -2.07 -14.57
CA GLY A 559 -10.48 -1.69 -13.16
C GLY A 559 -9.09 -1.21 -12.76
N VAL A 560 -8.05 -1.84 -13.33
CA VAL A 560 -6.66 -1.42 -13.21
C VAL A 560 -6.21 -0.67 -14.46
N LEU A 561 -6.31 -1.28 -15.64
CA LEU A 561 -5.74 -0.79 -16.89
C LEU A 561 -6.79 -0.63 -17.99
N ASN A 562 -6.73 0.48 -18.72
CA ASN A 562 -7.50 0.66 -19.95
C ASN A 562 -6.61 1.02 -21.14
N PHE A 563 -6.77 0.31 -22.26
CA PHE A 563 -6.11 0.63 -23.53
C PHE A 563 -7.17 0.87 -24.61
N ALA A 564 -7.07 2.02 -25.28
CA ALA A 564 -7.95 2.38 -26.39
C ALA A 564 -7.15 2.80 -27.63
N PHE A 565 -7.51 2.23 -28.80
CA PHE A 565 -6.96 2.62 -30.12
C PHE A 565 -5.44 2.43 -30.23
N PHE A 566 -4.96 1.23 -29.94
CA PHE A 566 -3.53 0.92 -29.80
C PHE A 566 -3.06 -0.07 -30.88
N GLU A 567 -1.94 0.20 -31.54
CA GLU A 567 -1.32 -0.73 -32.50
C GLU A 567 0.08 -1.13 -32.02
N GLY A 568 0.24 -2.41 -31.68
CA GLY A 568 1.45 -2.97 -31.07
C GLY A 568 1.59 -2.62 -29.58
N GLY A 569 2.55 -3.23 -28.87
CA GLY A 569 2.89 -2.90 -27.48
C GLY A 569 2.71 -4.07 -26.52
N SER A 570 3.05 -3.86 -25.24
CA SER A 570 3.03 -4.95 -24.26
C SER A 570 2.68 -4.57 -22.83
N VAL A 571 1.95 -5.45 -22.17
CA VAL A 571 1.68 -5.40 -20.72
C VAL A 571 2.26 -6.66 -20.09
N ALA A 572 3.05 -6.49 -19.04
CA ALA A 572 3.60 -7.59 -18.26
C ALA A 572 3.27 -7.44 -16.78
N PHE A 573 2.73 -8.49 -16.18
CA PHE A 573 2.60 -8.67 -14.74
C PHE A 573 3.50 -9.82 -14.31
N MET A 574 4.45 -9.57 -13.43
CA MET A 574 5.47 -10.54 -13.01
C MET A 574 5.57 -10.59 -11.49
N ARG A 575 5.50 -11.78 -10.87
CA ARG A 575 5.68 -11.94 -9.41
C ARG A 575 4.83 -10.95 -8.58
N SER A 576 3.62 -10.66 -9.04
CA SER A 576 2.79 -9.58 -8.50
C SER A 576 1.46 -10.11 -7.95
N SER A 577 0.73 -9.28 -7.23
CA SER A 577 -0.61 -9.59 -6.72
C SER A 577 -1.62 -8.56 -7.20
N LEU A 578 -2.71 -9.02 -7.82
CA LEU A 578 -3.81 -8.18 -8.31
C LEU A 578 -5.12 -8.63 -7.70
N VAL A 579 -5.62 -7.91 -6.69
CA VAL A 579 -6.74 -8.39 -5.88
C VAL A 579 -7.85 -7.36 -5.69
N GLY A 580 -9.11 -7.77 -5.85
CA GLY A 580 -10.24 -6.92 -5.52
C GLY A 580 -10.44 -5.73 -6.48
N ASN A 581 -9.91 -5.79 -7.70
CA ASN A 581 -10.05 -4.70 -8.67
C ASN A 581 -11.36 -4.84 -9.45
N SER A 582 -12.04 -3.72 -9.71
CA SER A 582 -13.40 -3.72 -10.27
C SER A 582 -13.60 -2.72 -11.40
N ALA A 583 -14.41 -3.11 -12.39
CA ALA A 583 -14.81 -2.26 -13.52
C ALA A 583 -16.33 -2.27 -13.72
N GLY A 584 -16.96 -1.09 -13.83
CA GLY A 584 -18.42 -0.99 -14.03
C GLY A 584 -18.92 -1.44 -15.41
N LEU A 585 -18.03 -1.72 -16.37
CA LEU A 585 -18.37 -2.35 -17.65
C LEU A 585 -17.60 -3.64 -17.89
N SER A 586 -16.29 -3.58 -18.14
CA SER A 586 -15.55 -4.77 -18.58
C SER A 586 -14.06 -4.70 -18.30
N GLY A 587 -13.44 -5.86 -18.06
CA GLY A 587 -12.02 -5.97 -17.74
C GLY A 587 -11.72 -5.53 -16.32
N GLY A 588 -12.03 -6.34 -15.30
CA GLY A 588 -11.83 -5.99 -13.88
C GLY A 588 -10.38 -5.67 -13.53
N VAL A 589 -9.43 -6.24 -14.28
CA VAL A 589 -8.04 -5.80 -14.31
C VAL A 589 -7.78 -4.97 -15.56
N LEU A 590 -7.95 -5.54 -16.74
CA LEU A 590 -7.56 -4.90 -18.00
C LEU A 590 -8.69 -4.93 -19.04
N GLY A 591 -9.05 -3.76 -19.53
CA GLY A 591 -9.90 -3.56 -20.69
C GLY A 591 -9.10 -3.03 -21.88
N ALA A 592 -9.18 -3.70 -23.04
CA ALA A 592 -8.53 -3.28 -24.27
C ALA A 592 -9.56 -3.19 -25.43
N TYR A 593 -9.70 -1.98 -25.97
CA TYR A 593 -10.67 -1.63 -27.01
C TYR A 593 -9.97 -1.08 -28.23
N SER A 594 -10.38 -1.52 -29.42
CA SER A 594 -9.77 -1.01 -30.66
C SER A 594 -8.24 -1.16 -30.70
N CYS A 595 -7.71 -2.18 -30.02
CA CYS A 595 -6.29 -2.51 -29.99
C CYS A 595 -5.99 -3.58 -31.04
N ALA A 596 -4.76 -3.63 -31.57
CA ALA A 596 -4.28 -4.70 -32.42
C ALA A 596 -2.84 -5.06 -32.05
N GLU A 597 -2.52 -6.35 -32.02
CA GLU A 597 -1.18 -6.87 -31.72
C GLU A 597 -0.68 -6.57 -30.29
N LEU A 598 -1.59 -6.38 -29.33
CA LEU A 598 -1.22 -6.21 -27.93
C LEU A 598 -0.68 -7.53 -27.35
N LYS A 599 0.51 -7.50 -26.74
CA LYS A 599 1.10 -8.64 -26.05
C LYS A 599 0.90 -8.54 -24.54
N ILE A 600 0.23 -9.52 -23.95
CA ILE A 600 0.03 -9.60 -22.51
C ILE A 600 0.79 -10.80 -21.95
N VAL A 601 1.61 -10.56 -20.94
CA VAL A 601 2.38 -11.58 -20.22
C VAL A 601 2.00 -11.54 -18.75
N VAL A 602 1.63 -12.69 -18.19
CA VAL A 602 1.37 -12.87 -16.76
C VAL A 602 2.22 -14.03 -16.27
N GLU A 603 3.16 -13.75 -15.37
CA GLU A 603 4.13 -14.72 -14.87
C GLU A 603 4.19 -14.65 -13.33
N ASP A 604 4.17 -15.80 -12.66
CA ASP A 604 4.28 -15.89 -11.19
C ASP A 604 3.32 -14.97 -10.41
N THR A 605 2.14 -14.69 -10.98
CA THR A 605 1.26 -13.61 -10.50
C THR A 605 -0.04 -14.18 -9.93
N ILE A 606 -0.49 -13.59 -8.83
CA ILE A 606 -1.75 -13.91 -8.18
C ILE A 606 -2.80 -12.91 -8.65
N MET A 607 -3.93 -13.40 -9.15
CA MET A 607 -5.10 -12.59 -9.47
C MET A 607 -6.31 -13.15 -8.74
N GLU A 608 -6.92 -12.37 -7.86
CA GLU A 608 -8.04 -12.82 -7.03
C GLU A 608 -9.15 -11.76 -6.93
N ASN A 609 -10.42 -12.18 -6.91
CA ASN A 609 -11.57 -11.29 -6.70
C ASN A 609 -11.62 -10.05 -7.61
N ASN A 610 -11.20 -10.17 -8.87
CA ASN A 610 -11.34 -9.07 -9.82
C ASN A 610 -12.65 -9.22 -10.58
N THR A 611 -13.41 -8.13 -10.67
CA THR A 611 -14.80 -8.16 -11.11
C THR A 611 -15.07 -7.14 -12.21
N ALA A 612 -16.01 -7.46 -13.09
CA ALA A 612 -16.51 -6.48 -14.04
C ALA A 612 -17.99 -6.69 -14.30
N ASP A 613 -18.78 -5.63 -14.44
CA ASP A 613 -20.22 -5.82 -14.43
C ASP A 613 -20.74 -6.62 -15.65
N ASN A 614 -20.16 -6.41 -16.84
CA ASN A 614 -20.62 -7.03 -18.10
C ASN A 614 -19.75 -8.22 -18.57
N GLN A 615 -18.50 -7.98 -18.98
CA GLN A 615 -17.63 -8.99 -19.63
C GLN A 615 -16.18 -8.90 -19.13
N GLY A 616 -15.44 -10.00 -19.21
CA GLY A 616 -14.01 -10.03 -18.86
C GLY A 616 -13.76 -9.73 -17.39
N GLY A 617 -14.03 -10.70 -16.50
CA GLY A 617 -13.80 -10.53 -15.05
C GLY A 617 -12.37 -10.05 -14.74
N VAL A 618 -11.37 -10.55 -15.47
CA VAL A 618 -9.98 -10.05 -15.40
C VAL A 618 -9.60 -9.29 -16.67
N PHE A 619 -9.69 -9.95 -17.82
CA PHE A 619 -9.27 -9.42 -19.12
C PHE A 619 -10.45 -9.32 -20.08
N GLN A 620 -10.57 -8.18 -20.76
CA GLN A 620 -11.43 -8.00 -21.92
C GLN A 620 -10.61 -7.50 -23.11
N LEU A 621 -10.47 -8.34 -24.14
CA LEU A 621 -9.75 -8.02 -25.39
C LEU A 621 -10.73 -8.07 -26.58
N THR A 622 -10.71 -7.05 -27.43
CA THR A 622 -11.75 -6.86 -28.46
C THR A 622 -11.33 -7.32 -29.87
N TYR A 623 -10.04 -7.47 -30.16
CA TYR A 623 -9.54 -7.81 -31.50
C TYR A 623 -8.69 -9.09 -31.50
N GLY A 624 -8.71 -9.80 -32.63
CA GLY A 624 -8.18 -11.17 -32.75
C GLY A 624 -6.67 -11.32 -32.99
N SER A 625 -5.91 -10.22 -33.08
CA SER A 625 -4.44 -10.26 -33.23
C SER A 625 -3.68 -10.13 -31.91
N ASP A 626 -4.38 -9.94 -30.79
CA ASP A 626 -3.77 -9.84 -29.47
C ASP A 626 -3.31 -11.21 -28.96
N SER A 627 -2.23 -11.22 -28.17
CA SER A 627 -1.66 -12.45 -27.59
C SER A 627 -1.64 -12.38 -26.07
N LEU A 628 -2.05 -13.47 -25.42
CA LEU A 628 -2.01 -13.64 -23.97
C LEU A 628 -1.18 -14.89 -23.63
N VAL A 629 -0.13 -14.67 -22.83
CA VAL A 629 0.72 -15.71 -22.25
C VAL A 629 0.57 -15.68 -20.74
N VAL A 630 0.19 -16.82 -20.16
CA VAL A 630 0.07 -17.00 -18.71
C VAL A 630 0.94 -18.18 -18.30
N GLU A 631 1.88 -17.94 -17.39
CA GLU A 631 2.80 -18.95 -16.86
C GLU A 631 2.83 -18.89 -15.33
N ASN A 632 2.72 -20.05 -14.67
CA ASN A 632 2.84 -20.21 -13.21
C ASN A 632 2.02 -19.20 -12.36
N SER A 633 0.82 -18.85 -12.82
CA SER A 633 -0.01 -17.80 -12.22
C SER A 633 -1.36 -18.35 -11.77
N SER A 634 -1.92 -17.80 -10.68
CA SER A 634 -3.17 -18.28 -10.09
C SER A 634 -4.32 -17.29 -10.28
N PHE A 635 -5.48 -17.79 -10.70
CA PHE A 635 -6.69 -17.00 -10.90
C PHE A 635 -7.82 -17.57 -10.03
N ARG A 636 -8.32 -16.79 -9.05
CA ARG A 636 -9.46 -17.22 -8.20
C ARG A 636 -10.57 -16.16 -8.14
N TYR A 637 -11.81 -16.61 -8.01
CA TYR A 637 -13.00 -15.76 -7.79
C TYR A 637 -13.16 -14.59 -8.78
N GLN A 638 -13.03 -14.87 -10.08
CA GLN A 638 -13.15 -13.85 -11.14
C GLN A 638 -14.58 -13.84 -11.69
N CYS A 639 -15.44 -12.94 -11.22
CA CYS A 639 -16.87 -13.02 -11.53
C CYS A 639 -17.39 -11.77 -12.28
N PRO A 640 -17.99 -11.94 -13.47
CA PRO A 640 -18.84 -10.91 -14.07
C PRO A 640 -20.28 -10.97 -13.51
N THR A 641 -20.87 -9.84 -13.13
CA THR A 641 -22.19 -9.83 -12.46
C THR A 641 -23.32 -10.39 -13.31
N PHE A 642 -23.24 -10.32 -14.65
CA PHE A 642 -24.27 -10.85 -15.56
C PHE A 642 -23.99 -12.28 -16.09
N ALA A 643 -22.90 -12.94 -15.69
CA ALA A 643 -22.60 -14.32 -16.10
C ALA A 643 -21.94 -15.13 -14.96
N ALA A 644 -22.69 -15.37 -13.89
CA ALA A 644 -22.28 -16.22 -12.77
C ALA A 644 -21.85 -17.65 -13.18
N SER A 645 -22.23 -18.12 -14.37
CA SER A 645 -21.83 -19.44 -14.90
C SER A 645 -20.41 -19.50 -15.50
N LEU A 646 -19.67 -18.38 -15.52
CA LEU A 646 -18.32 -18.27 -16.10
C LEU A 646 -17.27 -17.80 -15.08
N CYS A 647 -17.56 -17.90 -13.78
CA CYS A 647 -16.60 -17.65 -12.69
C CYS A 647 -15.47 -18.70 -12.70
N SER A 648 -14.51 -18.55 -13.62
CA SER A 648 -13.20 -19.22 -13.60
C SER A 648 -12.36 -19.00 -14.87
N GLN A 649 -12.85 -18.34 -15.93
CA GLN A 649 -12.05 -18.19 -17.16
C GLN A 649 -11.98 -16.74 -17.68
N PRO A 650 -10.79 -16.22 -18.02
CA PRO A 650 -10.69 -14.98 -18.75
C PRO A 650 -11.29 -15.15 -20.14
N SER A 651 -12.17 -14.23 -20.51
CA SER A 651 -12.84 -14.25 -21.81
C SER A 651 -11.98 -13.54 -22.85
N MET A 652 -11.29 -14.29 -23.70
CA MET A 652 -10.80 -13.75 -24.98
C MET A 652 -11.81 -14.04 -26.08
N ARG A 653 -12.33 -13.00 -26.74
CA ARG A 653 -13.01 -13.17 -28.03
C ARG A 653 -11.96 -13.09 -29.14
N ASN A 654 -11.78 -14.19 -29.87
CA ASN A 654 -11.03 -14.29 -31.14
C ASN A 654 -9.48 -14.19 -31.11
N GLY A 655 -8.80 -14.29 -29.96
CA GLY A 655 -7.33 -14.34 -29.87
C GLY A 655 -6.75 -15.74 -29.58
N SER A 656 -5.47 -15.96 -29.86
CA SER A 656 -4.75 -17.18 -29.47
C SER A 656 -4.31 -17.12 -27.99
N SER A 657 -4.78 -18.06 -27.16
CA SER A 657 -4.28 -18.24 -25.78
C SER A 657 -3.28 -19.40 -25.70
N LEU A 658 -2.22 -19.18 -24.94
CA LEU A 658 -1.35 -20.25 -24.43
C LEU A 658 -1.43 -20.24 -22.90
N TRP A 659 -1.97 -21.33 -22.35
CA TRP A 659 -2.03 -21.61 -20.91
C TRP A 659 -0.98 -22.65 -20.59
N ARG A 660 -0.03 -22.34 -19.71
CA ARG A 660 0.96 -23.31 -19.20
C ARG A 660 0.99 -23.38 -17.69
#